data_AF-A0A6C0E163-F1
#
_entry.id   AF-A0A6C0E163-F1
#
_cell.length_a   1.000
_cell.length_b   1.000
_cell.length_c   1.000
_cell.angle_alpha   90.00
_cell.angle_beta   90.00
_cell.angle_gamma   90.00
#
_symmetry.space_group_name_H-M   'P 1'
#
loop_
_entity.id
_entity.type
_entity.pdbx_description
1 polymer ?
#
loop_
_entity_poly.entity_id
_entity_poly.type
_entity_poly.pdbx_seq_one_letter_code
_entity_poly.pdbx_strand_id
1 'polypeptide(L)'
;MTTTFSFQIKPDYYNSKDECIIASKEKIQTNSRYKNFNQTHFTAGDEEQFIDYKLDVNGEKDKNIDLKDNKFFDYNFQIWKGYHNLETTAVLNTFRYIFNKFKKGIFIKILNNKLKVFLPFSNANFINEWSNNISKVDINIFKYVSENEGHVFNEKSINNFKNTWYANNCLIRYEFPIHEGDTNVSNIKNMLDELCNKRILPDIELFLNRRDFPIITNNYCEPYYDLWDSCNHSLVSHKYDKYIPILSMSKTNNFADVLIPTHEDWARIQSKENKWFCKSYRGCDIDNNNTQWEDKRNIAVFRGSSTGKGITIETNQRLKIAYLSYLKKIDNDDNLPYLDAGITKWNLRVKKLMNESELKVIDINKLPFSLIPSLTFEEQCKYKYIIHIDGHVSAFRLSSELSMNSVILLVKSEWKIWYSHLLKPYVHYIPIKKDLSDIYDQIKWCKNNDDKCKQISINARKFYETYLQKDGILDYIQKLFFDIKKQTGTYQYHKTPLLTLQLQEEEDIISKIMNVHPKTDKNLIKSIPNIGRCHGLLEGIQFVINYFNDKHNVNDILILKEHLFKNNSVEIEKYKINHFNFIMKSSLNEKKKKENIHETFVGLSCINKLLKKIPNFSYVFGINNNKIIMEYIEGEKLFDYIKSDKFDIKEYIFILLQICLSLSVAQNEYCFVHYDLTTWNIILQRLDKEIDVDYSINNVVYSVRTKIIPIIIDYGKSHVVYDYEHHGFVNMFKFSTCQDIISLLLTSVFSIITEQNLNKNEFNDVLKIINFISNSKYRDKPFYNCKDLKSFLRNAKKYSNLLYNNKYELENFNPMHLYNYLINKMKYDFPIIKKKSNFISCMDKSDGEQIFNFIFSNEDEKINSFIKTINSLKLYKENNVCKCLNNIQRLNLIGNDLLSYDNNKNYKKIIKDVLKNIIDNIKIDLDCDFDSNKLYTKETSYNENIFYEKDNLIKILNEYEKYDLEYMKRILEIKIIYDEIQNCKIDLNYDLNKQILNIDTKIILNSIANINTINKYK
;
A
#
# COMPACT_ATOMS: atom_id res chain seq x y z
N MET A 1 -16.33 -24.32 -4.67
CA MET A 1 -14.98 -23.92 -4.22
C MET A 1 -14.93 -22.40 -4.25
N THR A 2 -14.33 -21.79 -3.23
CA THR A 2 -14.05 -20.35 -3.15
C THR A 2 -12.67 -20.03 -3.74
N THR A 3 -12.36 -18.74 -3.95
CA THR A 3 -11.02 -18.26 -4.36
C THR A 3 -9.88 -18.76 -3.46
N THR A 4 -10.16 -19.03 -2.19
CA THR A 4 -9.20 -19.45 -1.16
C THR A 4 -9.22 -20.95 -0.85
N PHE A 5 -10.05 -21.74 -1.54
CA PHE A 5 -10.29 -23.15 -1.19
C PHE A 5 -9.03 -24.03 -1.26
N SER A 6 -8.12 -23.76 -2.18
CA SER A 6 -6.82 -24.46 -2.31
C SER A 6 -5.88 -24.28 -1.11
N PHE A 7 -6.16 -23.31 -0.23
CA PHE A 7 -5.41 -23.05 1.00
C PHE A 7 -6.12 -23.57 2.26
N GLN A 8 -7.27 -24.24 2.13
CA GLN A 8 -7.99 -24.82 3.26
C GLN A 8 -7.34 -26.14 3.69
N ILE A 9 -6.64 -26.13 4.83
CA ILE A 9 -5.86 -27.28 5.33
C ILE A 9 -6.72 -28.22 6.19
N LYS A 10 -7.87 -27.74 6.70
CA LYS A 10 -8.75 -28.48 7.61
C LYS A 10 -10.22 -28.40 7.18
N PRO A 11 -11.02 -29.47 7.40
CA PRO A 11 -12.45 -29.44 7.11
C PRO A 11 -13.16 -28.41 8.00
N ASP A 12 -14.34 -27.97 7.57
CA ASP A 12 -15.13 -26.99 8.31
C ASP A 12 -15.72 -27.55 9.61
N TYR A 13 -16.05 -28.84 9.60
CA TYR A 13 -16.61 -29.60 10.71
C TYR A 13 -16.00 -31.01 10.75
N TYR A 14 -16.20 -31.70 11.86
CA TYR A 14 -15.76 -33.06 12.12
C TYR A 14 -16.98 -33.96 12.39
N ASN A 15 -16.84 -35.27 12.22
CA ASN A 15 -17.95 -36.21 12.40
C ASN A 15 -18.12 -36.61 13.88
N SER A 16 -17.07 -36.46 14.68
CA SER A 16 -17.12 -36.62 16.14
C SER A 16 -16.54 -35.42 16.89
N LYS A 17 -16.96 -35.31 18.15
CA LYS A 17 -16.44 -34.32 19.12
C LYS A 17 -14.94 -34.49 19.38
N ASP A 18 -14.45 -35.73 19.39
CA ASP A 18 -13.07 -36.06 19.78
C ASP A 18 -12.07 -35.81 18.65
N GLU A 19 -12.42 -36.12 17.40
CA GLU A 19 -11.72 -35.61 16.20
C GLU A 19 -11.50 -34.09 16.29
N CYS A 20 -12.58 -33.36 16.62
CA CYS A 20 -12.55 -31.90 16.75
C CYS A 20 -11.60 -31.45 17.87
N ILE A 21 -11.59 -32.14 19.02
CA ILE A 21 -10.70 -31.84 20.15
C ILE A 21 -9.24 -32.05 19.75
N ILE A 22 -8.92 -33.16 19.06
CA ILE A 22 -7.58 -33.47 18.55
C ILE A 22 -7.13 -32.40 17.55
N ALA A 23 -7.91 -32.19 16.48
CA ALA A 23 -7.59 -31.24 15.41
C ALA A 23 -7.51 -29.78 15.90
N SER A 24 -8.09 -29.44 17.05
CA SER A 24 -8.02 -28.11 17.65
C SER A 24 -6.70 -27.77 18.38
N LYS A 25 -5.81 -28.76 18.58
CA LYS A 25 -4.49 -28.63 19.22
C LYS A 25 -3.39 -28.28 18.21
N GLU A 26 -3.46 -28.87 17.03
CA GLU A 26 -2.54 -28.66 15.90
C GLU A 26 -2.61 -27.23 15.35
N LYS A 27 -1.47 -26.55 15.29
CA LYS A 27 -1.29 -25.24 14.66
C LYS A 27 -0.60 -25.40 13.31
N ILE A 28 -1.20 -24.90 12.23
CA ILE A 28 -0.64 -24.93 10.88
C ILE A 28 -0.72 -23.52 10.28
N GLN A 29 0.36 -23.06 9.64
CA GLN A 29 0.42 -21.75 9.00
C GLN A 29 -0.30 -21.77 7.64
N THR A 30 -1.40 -21.03 7.48
CA THR A 30 -2.14 -20.96 6.21
C THR A 30 -1.72 -19.80 5.30
N ASN A 31 -1.02 -18.79 5.83
CA ASN A 31 -0.54 -17.64 5.06
C ASN A 31 0.99 -17.66 4.97
N SER A 32 1.52 -17.90 3.76
CA SER A 32 2.97 -17.96 3.49
C SER A 32 3.74 -16.68 3.85
N ARG A 33 3.08 -15.51 3.74
CA ARG A 33 3.67 -14.19 4.02
C ARG A 33 3.78 -13.89 5.53
N TYR A 34 2.94 -14.50 6.37
CA TYR A 34 2.82 -14.15 7.80
C TYR A 34 2.85 -15.37 8.73
N LYS A 35 4.03 -15.68 9.28
CA LYS A 35 4.29 -16.87 10.14
C LYS A 35 3.42 -17.00 11.40
N ASN A 36 2.79 -15.91 11.86
CA ASN A 36 1.92 -15.94 13.04
C ASN A 36 0.46 -16.37 12.73
N PHE A 37 0.10 -16.50 11.44
CA PHE A 37 -1.26 -16.79 10.98
C PHE A 37 -1.49 -18.31 10.97
N ASN A 38 -1.66 -18.85 12.18
CA ASN A 38 -1.82 -20.28 12.45
C ASN A 38 -3.31 -20.62 12.55
N GLN A 39 -3.91 -20.93 11.40
CA GLN A 39 -5.34 -20.84 11.14
C GLN A 39 -5.82 -22.08 10.36
N THR A 40 -7.13 -22.19 10.12
CA THR A 40 -7.75 -23.29 9.34
C THR A 40 -7.99 -22.87 7.89
N HIS A 41 -8.31 -21.60 7.70
CA HIS A 41 -8.53 -20.94 6.42
C HIS A 41 -7.37 -20.02 6.08
N PHE A 42 -7.16 -19.74 4.79
CA PHE A 42 -6.35 -18.58 4.40
C PHE A 42 -6.97 -17.30 4.97
N THR A 43 -6.11 -16.43 5.50
CA THR A 43 -6.51 -15.12 6.02
C THR A 43 -5.59 -14.08 5.44
N ALA A 44 -6.12 -13.10 4.71
CA ALA A 44 -5.33 -11.99 4.16
C ALA A 44 -4.73 -11.14 5.30
N GLY A 45 -3.40 -10.94 5.25
CA GLY A 45 -2.65 -10.19 6.27
C GLY A 45 -2.41 -8.72 5.93
N ASP A 46 -2.65 -8.34 4.67
CA ASP A 46 -2.47 -7.03 4.05
C ASP A 46 -3.52 -6.78 2.94
N GLU A 47 -3.54 -5.56 2.39
CA GLU A 47 -4.49 -5.15 1.34
C GLU A 47 -4.19 -5.80 -0.02
N GLU A 48 -2.94 -6.14 -0.33
CA GLU A 48 -2.58 -6.82 -1.59
C GLU A 48 -3.19 -8.22 -1.61
N GLN A 49 -3.05 -8.98 -0.51
CA GLN A 49 -3.70 -10.28 -0.33
C GLN A 49 -5.23 -10.20 -0.27
N PHE A 50 -5.81 -9.04 0.05
CA PHE A 50 -7.25 -8.84 -0.09
C PHE A 50 -7.65 -8.67 -1.56
N ILE A 51 -6.93 -7.80 -2.29
CA ILE A 51 -7.17 -7.52 -3.71
C ILE A 51 -6.99 -8.78 -4.56
N ASP A 52 -5.95 -9.57 -4.32
CA ASP A 52 -5.64 -10.79 -5.08
C ASP A 52 -6.74 -11.88 -4.96
N TYR A 53 -7.54 -11.90 -3.88
CA TYR A 53 -8.51 -12.97 -3.60
C TYR A 53 -9.99 -12.54 -3.50
N LYS A 54 -10.32 -11.24 -3.66
CA LYS A 54 -11.71 -10.71 -3.57
C LYS A 54 -12.60 -10.96 -4.80
N LEU A 55 -12.02 -11.38 -5.93
CA LEU A 55 -12.69 -11.76 -7.20
C LEU A 55 -13.57 -10.66 -7.83
N ASP A 56 -12.98 -9.87 -8.72
CA ASP A 56 -13.65 -8.77 -9.43
C ASP A 56 -14.41 -9.23 -10.68
N VAL A 57 -15.38 -10.13 -10.49
CA VAL A 57 -16.32 -10.58 -11.55
C VAL A 57 -17.77 -10.32 -11.15
N ASN A 58 -18.61 -10.08 -12.15
CA ASN A 58 -20.07 -10.00 -12.00
C ASN A 58 -20.71 -11.38 -12.18
N GLY A 59 -21.92 -11.52 -11.65
CA GLY A 59 -22.79 -12.65 -11.94
C GLY A 59 -23.64 -12.43 -13.19
N GLU A 60 -24.60 -13.34 -13.39
CA GLU A 60 -25.67 -13.21 -14.38
C GLU A 60 -26.75 -12.21 -13.92
N LYS A 61 -27.82 -12.02 -14.72
CA LYS A 61 -28.93 -11.12 -14.35
C LYS A 61 -29.56 -11.54 -13.02
N ASP A 62 -30.02 -10.54 -12.26
CA ASP A 62 -30.69 -10.73 -10.97
C ASP A 62 -31.80 -11.80 -11.07
N LYS A 63 -31.69 -12.84 -10.24
CA LYS A 63 -32.58 -14.00 -10.27
C LYS A 63 -33.95 -13.64 -9.70
N ASN A 64 -35.01 -14.19 -10.28
CA ASN A 64 -36.32 -14.15 -9.64
C ASN A 64 -36.31 -15.08 -8.42
N ILE A 65 -36.62 -14.55 -7.24
CA ILE A 65 -36.54 -15.26 -5.96
C ILE A 65 -37.94 -15.25 -5.36
N ASP A 66 -38.60 -16.41 -5.36
CA ASP A 66 -39.86 -16.58 -4.62
C ASP A 66 -39.56 -16.70 -3.12
N LEU A 67 -40.45 -16.12 -2.31
CA LEU A 67 -40.34 -16.01 -0.86
C LEU A 67 -41.68 -16.33 -0.14
N LYS A 68 -42.71 -16.82 -0.84
CA LYS A 68 -44.04 -17.12 -0.24
C LYS A 68 -43.95 -18.02 1.00
N ASP A 69 -43.12 -19.06 0.94
CA ASP A 69 -42.96 -20.04 2.03
C ASP A 69 -41.91 -19.61 3.09
N ASN A 70 -41.32 -18.42 2.93
CA ASN A 70 -40.31 -17.89 3.85
C ASN A 70 -40.96 -17.32 5.11
N LYS A 71 -40.59 -17.83 6.30
CA LYS A 71 -41.16 -17.44 7.60
C LYS A 71 -40.99 -15.96 7.97
N PHE A 72 -40.21 -15.20 7.20
CA PHE A 72 -39.95 -13.77 7.37
C PHE A 72 -40.46 -12.93 6.19
N PHE A 73 -41.31 -13.47 5.31
CA PHE A 73 -41.86 -12.77 4.12
C PHE A 73 -42.39 -11.36 4.44
N ASP A 74 -43.25 -11.24 5.45
CA ASP A 74 -43.85 -9.97 5.88
C ASP A 74 -42.87 -9.05 6.66
N TYR A 75 -41.68 -9.54 7.04
CA TYR A 75 -40.70 -8.77 7.79
C TYR A 75 -39.78 -7.97 6.86
N ASN A 76 -39.86 -6.65 6.94
CA ASN A 76 -39.06 -5.72 6.16
C ASN A 76 -37.81 -5.25 6.95
N PHE A 77 -36.61 -5.60 6.49
CA PHE A 77 -35.37 -5.25 7.18
C PHE A 77 -35.02 -3.77 7.00
N GLN A 78 -34.88 -3.04 8.12
CA GLN A 78 -34.42 -1.65 8.11
C GLN A 78 -32.91 -1.56 7.83
N ILE A 79 -32.56 -1.34 6.55
CA ILE A 79 -31.19 -1.14 6.07
C ILE A 79 -30.78 0.34 6.15
N TRP A 80 -29.61 0.63 6.71
CA TRP A 80 -29.07 1.99 6.86
C TRP A 80 -28.73 2.65 5.50
N LYS A 81 -29.00 3.96 5.38
CA LYS A 81 -28.85 4.72 4.11
C LYS A 81 -27.43 4.77 3.54
N GLY A 82 -26.40 4.60 4.37
CA GLY A 82 -25.00 4.47 3.91
C GLY A 82 -24.70 3.18 3.14
N TYR A 83 -25.64 2.23 3.15
CA TYR A 83 -25.62 0.99 2.34
C TYR A 83 -26.52 1.05 1.08
N HIS A 84 -27.15 2.19 0.79
CA HIS A 84 -28.09 2.31 -0.35
C HIS A 84 -27.36 2.75 -1.61
N ASN A 85 -27.71 2.22 -2.79
CA ASN A 85 -27.14 2.55 -4.10
C ASN A 85 -25.60 2.56 -4.07
N LEU A 86 -24.99 1.37 -4.11
CA LEU A 86 -23.56 1.17 -3.91
C LEU A 86 -22.78 1.06 -5.22
N GLU A 87 -21.46 1.23 -5.10
CA GLU A 87 -20.46 1.13 -6.15
C GLU A 87 -19.38 0.12 -5.75
N THR A 88 -18.57 -0.34 -6.70
CA THR A 88 -17.39 -1.20 -6.45
C THR A 88 -16.36 -0.55 -5.51
N THR A 89 -16.31 0.79 -5.46
CA THR A 89 -15.49 1.59 -4.54
C THR A 89 -15.82 1.32 -3.06
N ALA A 90 -17.10 1.09 -2.75
CA ALA A 90 -17.57 0.84 -1.39
C ALA A 90 -16.95 -0.44 -0.78
N VAL A 91 -16.59 -1.42 -1.61
CA VAL A 91 -15.96 -2.68 -1.19
C VAL A 91 -14.58 -2.42 -0.57
N LEU A 92 -13.73 -1.63 -1.25
CA LEU A 92 -12.40 -1.27 -0.75
C LEU A 92 -12.47 -0.31 0.44
N ASN A 93 -13.42 0.64 0.42
CA ASN A 93 -13.68 1.53 1.55
C ASN A 93 -14.04 0.74 2.82
N THR A 94 -14.92 -0.26 2.69
CA THR A 94 -15.39 -1.09 3.82
C THR A 94 -14.30 -2.06 4.30
N PHE A 95 -13.53 -2.65 3.37
CA PHE A 95 -12.34 -3.42 3.73
C PHE A 95 -11.37 -2.56 4.56
N ARG A 96 -10.93 -1.41 4.04
CA ARG A 96 -9.98 -0.50 4.69
C ARG A 96 -10.47 -0.06 6.07
N TYR A 97 -11.75 0.26 6.21
CA TYR A 97 -12.39 0.58 7.49
C TYR A 97 -12.24 -0.55 8.52
N ILE A 98 -12.67 -1.78 8.20
CA ILE A 98 -12.61 -2.91 9.14
C ILE A 98 -11.15 -3.33 9.41
N PHE A 99 -10.31 -3.35 8.37
CA PHE A 99 -8.93 -3.80 8.41
C PHE A 99 -8.04 -2.86 9.23
N ASN A 100 -8.21 -1.54 9.11
CA ASN A 100 -7.38 -0.56 9.82
C ASN A 100 -7.94 -0.13 11.18
N LYS A 101 -9.27 -0.09 11.40
CA LYS A 101 -9.82 0.31 12.71
C LYS A 101 -10.14 -0.85 13.65
N PHE A 102 -10.60 -1.99 13.11
CA PHE A 102 -11.07 -3.15 13.92
C PHE A 102 -10.22 -4.41 13.75
N LYS A 103 -9.11 -4.30 13.03
CA LYS A 103 -8.09 -5.30 12.71
C LYS A 103 -8.57 -6.46 11.82
N LYS A 104 -9.77 -7.00 12.00
CA LYS A 104 -10.16 -8.28 11.37
C LYS A 104 -11.65 -8.41 11.08
N GLY A 105 -11.96 -9.07 9.98
CA GLY A 105 -13.30 -9.37 9.48
C GLY A 105 -13.29 -10.58 8.53
N ILE A 106 -14.39 -10.79 7.81
CA ILE A 106 -14.50 -11.75 6.69
C ILE A 106 -15.23 -11.04 5.55
N PHE A 107 -14.71 -11.13 4.32
CA PHE A 107 -15.41 -10.72 3.11
C PHE A 107 -16.10 -11.93 2.47
N ILE A 108 -17.35 -11.74 2.04
CA ILE A 108 -18.25 -12.76 1.53
C ILE A 108 -18.76 -12.30 0.16
N LYS A 109 -18.66 -13.16 -0.86
CA LYS A 109 -19.27 -12.95 -2.19
C LYS A 109 -20.05 -14.18 -2.59
N ILE A 110 -21.35 -13.99 -2.82
CA ILE A 110 -22.27 -15.01 -3.36
C ILE A 110 -22.55 -14.63 -4.81
N LEU A 111 -22.36 -15.59 -5.72
CA LEU A 111 -22.48 -15.37 -7.16
C LEU A 111 -23.08 -16.60 -7.85
N ASN A 112 -24.02 -16.38 -8.77
CA ASN A 112 -24.84 -17.38 -9.42
C ASN A 112 -25.47 -18.40 -8.42
N ASN A 113 -25.87 -17.94 -7.23
CA ASN A 113 -26.30 -18.77 -6.09
C ASN A 113 -25.24 -19.76 -5.53
N LYS A 114 -23.96 -19.37 -5.51
CA LYS A 114 -22.87 -20.14 -4.87
C LYS A 114 -21.93 -19.22 -4.10
N LEU A 115 -21.43 -19.67 -2.95
CA LEU A 115 -20.36 -18.98 -2.22
C LEU A 115 -19.06 -19.02 -3.06
N LYS A 116 -18.69 -17.88 -3.64
CA LYS A 116 -17.49 -17.73 -4.51
C LYS A 116 -16.29 -17.17 -3.76
N VAL A 117 -16.52 -16.29 -2.79
CA VAL A 117 -15.46 -15.77 -1.93
C VAL A 117 -15.90 -15.91 -0.48
N PHE A 118 -15.00 -16.50 0.30
CA PHE A 118 -15.04 -16.49 1.75
C PHE A 118 -13.61 -16.20 2.19
N LEU A 119 -13.34 -14.93 2.47
CA LEU A 119 -12.00 -14.39 2.68
C LEU A 119 -11.91 -13.72 4.05
N PRO A 120 -11.54 -14.47 5.09
CA PRO A 120 -11.09 -13.89 6.35
C PRO A 120 -9.89 -12.94 6.12
N PHE A 121 -9.81 -11.88 6.91
CA PHE A 121 -8.66 -10.98 6.92
C PHE A 121 -8.33 -10.53 8.34
N SER A 122 -7.04 -10.27 8.59
CA SER A 122 -6.55 -9.72 9.86
C SER A 122 -5.29 -8.91 9.62
N ASN A 123 -5.28 -7.62 9.96
CA ASN A 123 -4.14 -6.75 9.72
C ASN A 123 -2.92 -7.19 10.53
N ALA A 124 -1.89 -7.71 9.84
CA ALA A 124 -0.66 -8.22 10.44
C ALA A 124 0.17 -7.12 11.12
N ASN A 125 -0.03 -5.86 10.71
CA ASN A 125 0.72 -4.68 11.12
C ASN A 125 -0.18 -3.65 11.83
N PHE A 126 -1.28 -4.11 12.44
CA PHE A 126 -2.33 -3.25 12.99
C PHE A 126 -1.79 -2.17 13.94
N ILE A 127 -2.22 -0.93 13.69
CA ILE A 127 -1.98 0.24 14.52
C ILE A 127 -3.35 0.82 14.88
N ASN A 128 -3.55 1.15 16.16
CA ASN A 128 -4.76 1.81 16.66
C ASN A 128 -4.54 3.31 16.88
N GLU A 129 -5.66 4.04 16.90
CA GLU A 129 -5.71 5.51 16.95
C GLU A 129 -6.08 6.04 18.36
N TRP A 130 -6.54 5.16 19.26
CA TRP A 130 -7.02 5.50 20.60
C TRP A 130 -5.99 5.31 21.73
N SER A 131 -4.79 4.77 21.45
CA SER A 131 -3.78 4.48 22.47
C SER A 131 -3.23 5.69 23.24
N ASN A 132 -3.47 6.91 22.73
CA ASN A 132 -3.20 8.17 23.43
C ASN A 132 -4.20 8.43 24.58
N ASN A 133 -5.41 7.87 24.51
CA ASN A 133 -6.49 8.05 25.50
C ASN A 133 -6.32 7.13 26.73
N ILE A 134 -5.30 6.26 26.71
CA ILE A 134 -4.82 5.51 27.87
C ILE A 134 -3.56 6.24 28.35
N SER A 135 -3.61 6.89 29.50
CA SER A 135 -2.49 7.73 29.98
C SER A 135 -1.30 6.87 30.42
N LYS A 136 -1.44 6.24 31.59
CA LYS A 136 -0.47 5.34 32.24
C LYS A 136 -1.00 3.91 32.22
N VAL A 137 -0.08 2.96 32.19
CA VAL A 137 -0.37 1.52 32.33
C VAL A 137 0.34 1.06 33.59
N ASP A 138 -0.42 0.58 34.58
CA ASP A 138 0.15 -0.14 35.71
C ASP A 138 0.35 -1.61 35.32
N ILE A 139 1.59 -2.09 35.40
CA ILE A 139 1.94 -3.47 35.07
C ILE A 139 1.33 -4.49 36.07
N ASN A 140 1.02 -4.05 37.29
CA ASN A 140 0.43 -4.91 38.32
C ASN A 140 -0.96 -5.43 37.91
N ILE A 141 -1.71 -4.74 37.04
CA ILE A 141 -2.99 -5.25 36.53
C ILE A 141 -2.81 -6.53 35.71
N PHE A 142 -1.74 -6.61 34.92
CA PHE A 142 -1.45 -7.80 34.11
C PHE A 142 -0.92 -8.95 34.96
N LYS A 143 -0.16 -8.63 36.02
CA LYS A 143 0.27 -9.59 37.02
C LYS A 143 -0.94 -10.19 37.74
N TYR A 144 -1.83 -9.35 38.28
CA TYR A 144 -3.08 -9.75 38.93
C TYR A 144 -3.94 -10.66 38.03
N VAL A 145 -4.13 -10.28 36.76
CA VAL A 145 -4.85 -11.11 35.77
C VAL A 145 -4.17 -12.48 35.59
N SER A 146 -2.85 -12.51 35.40
CA SER A 146 -2.11 -13.76 35.19
C SER A 146 -2.25 -14.69 36.40
N GLU A 147 -2.01 -14.18 37.60
CA GLU A 147 -2.05 -14.95 38.85
C GLU A 147 -3.46 -15.51 39.11
N ASN A 148 -4.52 -14.73 38.89
CA ASN A 148 -5.91 -15.17 39.08
C ASN A 148 -6.47 -16.03 37.93
N GLU A 149 -5.86 -16.03 36.73
CA GLU A 149 -6.17 -17.00 35.66
C GLU A 149 -5.31 -18.29 35.77
N GLY A 150 -4.43 -18.40 36.77
CA GLY A 150 -3.59 -19.58 36.99
C GLY A 150 -2.38 -19.65 36.05
N HIS A 151 -1.79 -18.50 35.71
CA HIS A 151 -0.69 -18.36 34.75
C HIS A 151 0.49 -17.61 35.39
N VAL A 152 1.71 -18.11 35.16
CA VAL A 152 2.94 -17.44 35.62
C VAL A 152 3.08 -16.12 34.89
N PHE A 153 3.11 -15.01 35.63
CA PHE A 153 3.29 -13.68 35.05
C PHE A 153 4.65 -13.56 34.34
N ASN A 154 4.64 -13.03 33.12
CA ASN A 154 5.84 -12.79 32.33
C ASN A 154 5.71 -11.46 31.58
N GLU A 155 6.47 -10.44 32.00
CA GLU A 155 6.47 -9.12 31.37
C GLU A 155 6.76 -9.16 29.86
N LYS A 156 7.57 -10.11 29.38
CA LYS A 156 7.89 -10.28 27.95
C LYS A 156 6.69 -10.72 27.10
N SER A 157 5.59 -11.15 27.72
CA SER A 157 4.30 -11.43 27.07
C SER A 157 3.40 -10.20 26.91
N ILE A 158 3.81 -9.03 27.43
CA ILE A 158 3.14 -7.75 27.23
C ILE A 158 3.78 -7.05 26.02
N ASN A 159 2.95 -6.57 25.10
CA ASN A 159 3.38 -5.73 24.01
C ASN A 159 3.62 -4.30 24.53
N ASN A 160 4.87 -3.85 24.57
CA ASN A 160 5.24 -2.51 25.05
C ASN A 160 4.74 -1.35 24.18
N PHE A 161 4.18 -1.62 23.00
CA PHE A 161 3.69 -0.60 22.06
C PHE A 161 2.16 -0.51 22.10
N LYS A 162 1.62 0.36 22.97
CA LYS A 162 0.16 0.58 23.16
C LYS A 162 -0.58 0.81 21.84
N ASN A 163 0.05 1.47 20.88
CA ASN A 163 -0.52 1.74 19.55
C ASN A 163 -0.64 0.50 18.66
N THR A 164 -0.09 -0.66 19.04
CA THR A 164 -0.26 -1.94 18.32
C THR A 164 -1.16 -2.93 19.06
N TRP A 165 -1.70 -2.53 20.22
CA TRP A 165 -2.77 -3.24 20.90
C TRP A 165 -4.06 -3.18 20.05
N TYR A 166 -5.00 -4.08 20.31
CA TYR A 166 -6.32 -4.03 19.66
C TYR A 166 -7.44 -4.23 20.69
N ALA A 167 -8.63 -3.78 20.33
CA ALA A 167 -9.76 -3.75 21.25
C ALA A 167 -10.99 -4.52 20.74
N ASN A 168 -11.99 -4.65 21.61
CA ASN A 168 -13.33 -5.15 21.34
C ASN A 168 -14.29 -4.35 22.25
N ASN A 169 -14.72 -3.18 21.77
CA ASN A 169 -15.15 -2.05 22.60
C ASN A 169 -14.18 -1.80 23.77
N CYS A 170 -14.65 -1.80 25.02
CA CYS A 170 -13.84 -1.54 26.21
C CYS A 170 -12.73 -2.57 26.49
N LEU A 171 -12.80 -3.77 25.90
CA LEU A 171 -11.88 -4.89 26.20
C LEU A 171 -10.56 -4.74 25.44
N ILE A 172 -9.46 -4.64 26.17
CA ILE A 172 -8.10 -4.46 25.63
C ILE A 172 -7.42 -5.83 25.40
N ARG A 173 -6.64 -5.93 24.32
CA ARG A 173 -5.73 -7.05 24.01
C ARG A 173 -4.32 -6.52 23.78
N TYR A 174 -3.41 -6.93 24.66
CA TYR A 174 -2.06 -6.39 24.85
C TYR A 174 -0.97 -7.45 24.66
N GLU A 175 -1.32 -8.68 24.30
CA GLU A 175 -0.41 -9.82 24.35
C GLU A 175 0.67 -9.82 23.24
N PHE A 176 1.84 -10.37 23.55
CA PHE A 176 2.98 -10.50 22.65
C PHE A 176 3.59 -11.93 22.72
N PRO A 177 3.87 -12.58 21.57
CA PRO A 177 3.42 -12.22 20.22
C PRO A 177 1.90 -12.35 20.07
N ILE A 178 1.29 -11.53 19.22
CA ILE A 178 -0.15 -11.63 18.94
C ILE A 178 -0.43 -12.96 18.20
N HIS A 179 -1.30 -13.78 18.77
CA HIS A 179 -1.86 -14.96 18.11
C HIS A 179 -3.13 -14.60 17.32
N GLU A 180 -3.10 -14.85 16.02
CA GLU A 180 -4.30 -14.93 15.17
C GLU A 180 -4.91 -16.34 15.25
N GLY A 181 -6.22 -16.45 15.02
CA GLY A 181 -6.94 -17.71 15.19
C GLY A 181 -8.37 -17.67 14.67
N ASP A 182 -8.91 -18.86 14.38
CA ASP A 182 -10.12 -19.06 13.58
C ASP A 182 -11.39 -19.37 14.38
N THR A 183 -11.50 -18.84 15.59
CA THR A 183 -12.72 -18.95 16.40
C THR A 183 -13.94 -18.59 15.55
N ASN A 184 -14.85 -19.57 15.42
CA ASN A 184 -16.12 -19.52 14.69
C ASN A 184 -16.08 -19.31 13.17
N VAL A 185 -14.91 -19.33 12.52
CA VAL A 185 -14.79 -19.08 11.07
C VAL A 185 -15.50 -20.17 10.26
N SER A 186 -15.21 -21.43 10.55
CA SER A 186 -15.78 -22.58 9.83
C SER A 186 -17.30 -22.70 9.99
N ASN A 187 -17.84 -22.35 11.16
CA ASN A 187 -19.28 -22.34 11.44
C ASN A 187 -20.02 -21.43 10.45
N ILE A 188 -19.49 -20.21 10.26
CA ILE A 188 -20.08 -19.22 9.34
C ILE A 188 -19.93 -19.69 7.90
N LYS A 189 -18.77 -20.22 7.50
CA LYS A 189 -18.58 -20.74 6.13
C LYS A 189 -19.61 -21.83 5.83
N ASN A 190 -19.74 -22.82 6.71
CA ASN A 190 -20.71 -23.90 6.55
C ASN A 190 -22.17 -23.40 6.55
N MET A 191 -22.51 -22.39 7.36
CA MET A 191 -23.83 -21.75 7.35
C MET A 191 -24.15 -21.11 5.99
N LEU A 192 -23.17 -20.45 5.38
CA LEU A 192 -23.31 -19.81 4.06
C LEU A 192 -23.32 -20.83 2.91
N ASP A 193 -22.51 -21.90 2.99
CA ASP A 193 -22.53 -23.00 2.02
C ASP A 193 -23.87 -23.74 2.06
N GLU A 194 -24.40 -24.09 3.24
CA GLU A 194 -25.71 -24.75 3.37
C GLU A 194 -26.86 -23.82 2.96
N LEU A 195 -26.77 -22.50 3.21
CA LEU A 195 -27.71 -21.52 2.67
C LEU A 195 -27.74 -21.53 1.13
N CYS A 196 -26.58 -21.47 0.47
CA CYS A 196 -26.49 -21.52 -1.00
C CYS A 196 -27.02 -22.85 -1.56
N ASN A 197 -26.89 -23.94 -0.82
CA ASN A 197 -27.37 -25.27 -1.22
C ASN A 197 -28.88 -25.49 -0.97
N LYS A 198 -29.53 -24.68 -0.11
CA LYS A 198 -30.91 -24.91 0.37
C LYS A 198 -31.88 -23.74 0.09
N ARG A 199 -31.40 -22.61 -0.40
CA ARG A 199 -32.20 -21.42 -0.77
C ARG A 199 -31.68 -20.83 -2.08
N ILE A 200 -32.54 -20.06 -2.76
CA ILE A 200 -32.13 -19.20 -3.88
C ILE A 200 -31.87 -17.80 -3.31
N LEU A 201 -30.69 -17.28 -3.59
CA LEU A 201 -30.14 -16.03 -3.08
C LEU A 201 -29.84 -15.07 -4.25
N PRO A 202 -29.82 -13.75 -3.99
CA PRO A 202 -29.30 -12.78 -4.95
C PRO A 202 -27.78 -12.84 -5.01
N ASP A 203 -27.23 -12.27 -6.07
CA ASP A 203 -25.79 -12.06 -6.19
C ASP A 203 -25.39 -10.78 -5.43
N ILE A 204 -24.56 -10.97 -4.41
CA ILE A 204 -24.38 -10.02 -3.30
C ILE A 204 -22.99 -10.17 -2.66
N GLU A 205 -22.46 -9.04 -2.17
CA GLU A 205 -21.23 -8.96 -1.40
C GLU A 205 -21.49 -8.34 -0.03
N LEU A 206 -20.84 -8.89 1.00
CA LEU A 206 -21.08 -8.54 2.39
C LEU A 206 -19.77 -8.63 3.18
N PHE A 207 -19.65 -7.83 4.25
CA PHE A 207 -18.61 -8.04 5.25
C PHE A 207 -19.22 -8.61 6.53
N LEU A 208 -18.56 -9.55 7.17
CA LEU A 208 -18.92 -10.05 8.50
C LEU A 208 -17.88 -9.60 9.53
N ASN A 209 -18.38 -8.95 10.57
CA ASN A 209 -17.63 -8.63 11.77
C ASN A 209 -17.26 -9.92 12.54
N ARG A 210 -16.00 -10.05 12.96
CA ARG A 210 -15.50 -11.18 13.78
C ARG A 210 -15.50 -10.87 15.29
N ARG A 211 -16.23 -9.85 15.74
CA ARG A 211 -16.27 -9.34 17.12
C ARG A 211 -17.63 -9.55 17.78
N ASP A 212 -17.65 -9.50 19.10
CA ASP A 212 -18.91 -9.56 19.87
C ASP A 212 -19.66 -8.23 19.75
N PHE A 213 -18.93 -7.11 19.79
CA PHE A 213 -19.48 -5.77 19.64
C PHE A 213 -19.61 -5.38 18.15
N PRO A 214 -20.69 -4.67 17.76
CA PRO A 214 -20.82 -4.07 16.43
C PRO A 214 -19.76 -2.99 16.17
N ILE A 215 -19.50 -2.68 14.90
CA ILE A 215 -18.34 -1.88 14.48
C ILE A 215 -18.64 -0.68 13.57
N ILE A 216 -19.90 -0.39 13.24
CA ILE A 216 -20.26 0.83 12.49
C ILE A 216 -21.50 1.52 13.07
N THR A 217 -21.36 2.80 13.43
CA THR A 217 -22.46 3.62 13.94
C THR A 217 -23.33 4.17 12.80
N ASN A 218 -24.59 4.47 13.10
CA ASN A 218 -25.51 5.04 12.11
C ASN A 218 -25.31 6.55 11.85
N ASN A 219 -24.42 7.19 12.61
CA ASN A 219 -24.16 8.64 12.62
C ASN A 219 -22.70 9.02 12.29
N TYR A 220 -21.86 8.08 11.83
CA TYR A 220 -20.43 8.26 11.54
C TYR A 220 -19.57 8.70 12.76
N CYS A 221 -19.96 8.29 13.97
CA CYS A 221 -19.12 8.36 15.16
C CYS A 221 -18.30 7.06 15.38
N GLU A 222 -17.24 7.15 16.17
CA GLU A 222 -16.44 5.99 16.58
C GLU A 222 -17.30 4.99 17.40
N PRO A 223 -17.30 3.68 17.07
CA PRO A 223 -18.19 2.69 17.70
C PRO A 223 -17.78 2.28 19.12
N TYR A 224 -16.50 2.45 19.46
CA TYR A 224 -15.93 2.00 20.73
C TYR A 224 -15.89 3.17 21.73
N TYR A 225 -17.08 3.60 22.17
CA TYR A 225 -17.28 4.82 22.97
C TYR A 225 -16.40 4.89 24.24
N ASP A 226 -16.11 3.75 24.86
CA ASP A 226 -15.24 3.64 26.03
C ASP A 226 -13.78 4.06 25.76
N LEU A 227 -13.30 3.89 24.53
CA LEU A 227 -11.92 4.22 24.14
C LEU A 227 -11.74 5.67 23.71
N TRP A 228 -12.85 6.34 23.35
CA TRP A 228 -12.89 7.71 22.83
C TRP A 228 -13.56 8.70 23.79
N ASP A 229 -13.99 8.24 24.96
CA ASP A 229 -14.64 8.99 26.04
C ASP A 229 -15.86 9.82 25.60
N SER A 230 -16.52 9.38 24.53
CA SER A 230 -17.72 10.01 23.97
C SER A 230 -18.45 9.06 23.02
N CYS A 231 -19.78 9.11 23.03
CA CYS A 231 -20.63 8.48 22.02
C CYS A 231 -20.77 9.30 20.73
N ASN A 232 -20.32 10.56 20.75
CA ASN A 232 -20.45 11.53 19.66
C ASN A 232 -19.09 11.89 19.01
N HIS A 233 -18.01 11.19 19.35
CA HIS A 233 -16.70 11.39 18.71
C HIS A 233 -16.80 11.00 17.23
N SER A 234 -16.66 11.95 16.28
CA SER A 234 -16.67 11.64 14.84
C SER A 234 -15.58 10.62 14.50
N LEU A 235 -15.83 9.73 13.54
CA LEU A 235 -14.80 8.85 12.98
C LEU A 235 -13.55 9.67 12.60
N VAL A 236 -12.39 9.32 13.19
CA VAL A 236 -11.13 10.06 12.99
C VAL A 236 -10.44 9.72 11.66
N SER A 237 -10.83 8.60 11.06
CA SER A 237 -10.27 8.03 9.85
C SER A 237 -11.27 7.09 9.18
N HIS A 238 -11.03 6.75 7.91
CA HIS A 238 -11.86 5.81 7.13
C HIS A 238 -13.36 6.14 7.17
N LYS A 239 -13.69 7.43 7.28
CA LYS A 239 -15.03 7.97 7.07
C LYS A 239 -15.26 8.09 5.56
N TYR A 240 -16.24 7.35 5.05
CA TYR A 240 -16.61 7.30 3.63
C TYR A 240 -18.12 7.52 3.50
N ASP A 241 -18.58 8.00 2.36
CA ASP A 241 -20.02 8.27 2.13
C ASP A 241 -20.85 6.99 1.92
N LYS A 242 -20.17 5.89 1.55
CA LYS A 242 -20.76 4.60 1.21
C LYS A 242 -19.94 3.44 1.76
N TYR A 243 -20.64 2.43 2.26
CA TYR A 243 -20.09 1.17 2.73
C TYR A 243 -20.90 -0.01 2.17
N ILE A 244 -20.25 -1.17 2.04
CA ILE A 244 -20.92 -2.47 1.91
C ILE A 244 -21.52 -2.84 3.28
N PRO A 245 -22.71 -3.47 3.33
CA PRO A 245 -23.31 -3.92 4.58
C PRO A 245 -22.36 -4.75 5.44
N ILE A 246 -22.18 -4.32 6.70
CA ILE A 246 -21.43 -5.04 7.73
C ILE A 246 -22.41 -5.83 8.58
N LEU A 247 -22.27 -7.16 8.61
CA LEU A 247 -23.04 -8.07 9.43
C LEU A 247 -22.39 -8.23 10.81
N SER A 248 -23.20 -8.31 11.88
CA SER A 248 -22.78 -8.57 13.27
C SER A 248 -23.80 -9.43 14.01
N MET A 249 -23.36 -10.26 14.96
CA MET A 249 -24.25 -11.15 15.72
C MET A 249 -25.13 -10.42 16.75
N SER A 250 -24.75 -9.21 17.16
CA SER A 250 -25.46 -8.40 18.15
C SER A 250 -25.27 -6.91 17.88
N LYS A 251 -26.29 -6.08 18.18
CA LYS A 251 -26.18 -4.61 18.10
C LYS A 251 -27.12 -3.87 19.05
N THR A 252 -26.97 -2.55 19.16
CA THR A 252 -28.01 -1.63 19.67
C THR A 252 -28.52 -0.74 18.53
N ASN A 253 -29.56 0.06 18.78
CA ASN A 253 -30.18 0.93 17.77
C ASN A 253 -29.24 1.98 17.16
N ASN A 254 -28.12 2.30 17.82
CA ASN A 254 -27.14 3.30 17.36
C ASN A 254 -26.21 2.75 16.25
N PHE A 255 -26.29 1.45 15.94
CA PHE A 255 -25.37 0.78 15.02
C PHE A 255 -26.03 0.47 13.68
N ALA A 256 -25.31 0.81 12.61
CA ALA A 256 -25.66 0.50 11.23
C ALA A 256 -25.40 -0.98 10.88
N ASP A 257 -24.61 -1.71 11.68
CA ASP A 257 -24.43 -3.16 11.55
C ASP A 257 -25.76 -3.89 11.32
N VAL A 258 -25.76 -4.94 10.51
CA VAL A 258 -26.93 -5.75 10.18
C VAL A 258 -26.88 -7.05 10.98
N LEU A 259 -28.00 -7.47 11.56
CA LEU A 259 -28.02 -8.67 12.40
C LEU A 259 -27.98 -9.95 11.56
N ILE A 260 -27.12 -10.89 11.95
CA ILE A 260 -27.00 -12.24 11.38
C ILE A 260 -27.19 -13.31 12.49
N PRO A 261 -27.72 -14.50 12.18
CA PRO A 261 -27.72 -15.63 13.09
C PRO A 261 -26.36 -15.96 13.70
N THR A 262 -26.36 -16.41 14.95
CA THR A 262 -25.12 -16.55 15.72
C THR A 262 -24.40 -17.87 15.39
N HIS A 263 -23.09 -17.90 15.60
CA HIS A 263 -22.30 -19.12 15.43
C HIS A 263 -22.65 -20.23 16.44
N GLU A 264 -23.24 -19.87 17.59
CA GLU A 264 -23.75 -20.84 18.58
C GLU A 264 -25.11 -21.41 18.14
N ASP A 265 -26.00 -20.58 17.55
CA ASP A 265 -27.24 -21.06 16.93
C ASP A 265 -26.99 -22.11 15.86
N TRP A 266 -26.04 -21.82 14.94
CA TRP A 266 -25.69 -22.75 13.86
C TRP A 266 -25.03 -24.03 14.40
N ALA A 267 -24.14 -23.91 15.39
CA ALA A 267 -23.50 -25.08 16.02
C ALA A 267 -24.50 -26.00 16.72
N ARG A 268 -25.56 -25.45 17.36
CA ARG A 268 -26.65 -26.20 17.99
C ARG A 268 -27.54 -26.94 16.98
N ILE A 269 -27.69 -26.42 15.77
CA ILE A 269 -28.46 -27.08 14.70
C ILE A 269 -27.64 -28.20 14.06
N GLN A 270 -26.40 -27.92 13.69
CA GLN A 270 -25.56 -28.86 12.95
C GLN A 270 -25.06 -30.02 13.82
N SER A 271 -24.99 -29.89 15.16
CA SER A 271 -24.71 -31.03 16.04
C SER A 271 -25.76 -32.14 15.92
N LYS A 272 -27.04 -31.79 15.65
CA LYS A 272 -28.12 -32.75 15.37
C LYS A 272 -27.90 -33.55 14.08
N GLU A 273 -27.07 -33.03 13.17
CA GLU A 273 -26.64 -33.71 11.94
C GLU A 273 -25.26 -34.38 12.10
N ASN A 274 -24.78 -34.57 13.34
CA ASN A 274 -23.43 -35.07 13.69
C ASN A 274 -22.27 -34.22 13.12
N LYS A 275 -22.47 -32.92 12.87
CA LYS A 275 -21.44 -32.00 12.36
C LYS A 275 -20.90 -31.12 13.49
N TRP A 276 -19.66 -31.36 13.91
CA TRP A 276 -19.05 -30.75 15.10
C TRP A 276 -18.10 -29.61 14.76
N PHE A 277 -18.29 -28.45 15.39
CA PHE A 277 -17.43 -27.25 15.25
C PHE A 277 -16.61 -27.00 16.52
N CYS A 278 -15.29 -26.93 16.36
CA CYS A 278 -14.40 -26.98 17.51
C CYS A 278 -14.40 -25.66 18.29
N LYS A 279 -14.60 -25.75 19.60
CA LYS A 279 -14.74 -24.62 20.56
C LYS A 279 -16.06 -23.84 20.48
N SER A 280 -17.03 -24.23 19.65
CA SER A 280 -18.33 -23.55 19.53
C SER A 280 -19.51 -24.29 20.15
N TYR A 281 -19.50 -25.63 20.19
CA TYR A 281 -20.61 -26.40 20.77
C TYR A 281 -20.50 -26.52 22.30
N ARG A 282 -21.66 -26.48 22.98
CA ARG A 282 -21.76 -26.44 24.46
C ARG A 282 -22.54 -27.60 25.10
N GLY A 283 -22.88 -28.66 24.36
CA GLY A 283 -23.59 -29.85 24.91
C GLY A 283 -25.09 -29.61 25.14
N CYS A 284 -25.81 -29.27 24.07
CA CYS A 284 -27.17 -28.73 24.09
C CYS A 284 -28.22 -29.69 23.50
N ASP A 285 -28.12 -30.97 23.85
CA ASP A 285 -28.95 -32.06 23.30
C ASP A 285 -30.30 -32.18 24.03
N ILE A 286 -30.95 -31.03 24.27
CA ILE A 286 -32.14 -30.85 25.13
C ILE A 286 -33.39 -31.58 24.60
N ASP A 287 -33.48 -31.79 23.28
CA ASP A 287 -34.71 -32.26 22.64
C ASP A 287 -35.14 -33.68 23.04
N ASN A 288 -34.27 -34.46 23.70
CA ASN A 288 -34.59 -35.77 24.28
C ASN A 288 -34.90 -35.75 25.80
N ASN A 289 -34.55 -34.69 26.53
CA ASN A 289 -34.54 -34.66 28.00
C ASN A 289 -35.33 -33.46 28.59
N ASN A 290 -36.65 -33.48 28.44
CA ASN A 290 -37.55 -32.52 29.07
C ASN A 290 -38.09 -33.05 30.42
N THR A 291 -37.62 -32.48 31.53
CA THR A 291 -38.29 -32.56 32.84
C THR A 291 -39.70 -31.98 32.74
N GLN A 292 -40.72 -32.67 33.26
CA GLN A 292 -42.10 -32.16 33.23
C GLN A 292 -42.23 -30.87 34.05
N TRP A 293 -43.24 -30.06 33.76
CA TRP A 293 -43.41 -28.76 34.42
C TRP A 293 -43.57 -28.89 35.94
N GLU A 294 -44.25 -29.94 36.36
CA GLU A 294 -44.58 -30.31 37.73
C GLU A 294 -43.32 -30.73 38.52
N ASP A 295 -42.37 -31.40 37.86
CA ASP A 295 -41.11 -31.88 38.45
C ASP A 295 -40.03 -30.79 38.56
N LYS A 296 -40.24 -29.62 37.94
CA LYS A 296 -39.27 -28.51 37.95
C LYS A 296 -39.26 -27.78 39.29
N ARG A 297 -38.05 -27.52 39.81
CA ARG A 297 -37.80 -26.75 41.04
C ARG A 297 -38.37 -25.33 40.92
N ASN A 298 -39.09 -24.87 41.94
CA ASN A 298 -39.74 -23.56 42.01
C ASN A 298 -38.76 -22.39 42.31
N ILE A 299 -37.55 -22.44 41.74
CA ILE A 299 -36.39 -21.59 42.07
C ILE A 299 -35.87 -20.97 40.76
N ALA A 300 -35.43 -19.71 40.78
CA ALA A 300 -34.85 -19.06 39.61
C ALA A 300 -33.34 -19.25 39.52
N VAL A 301 -32.85 -19.85 38.42
CA VAL A 301 -31.45 -20.27 38.27
C VAL A 301 -30.63 -19.33 37.38
N PHE A 302 -29.36 -19.11 37.75
CA PHE A 302 -28.33 -18.55 36.86
C PHE A 302 -26.98 -19.25 37.05
N ARG A 303 -26.32 -19.57 35.94
CA ARG A 303 -24.91 -19.94 35.87
C ARG A 303 -24.24 -19.19 34.73
N GLY A 304 -23.05 -18.63 34.96
CA GLY A 304 -22.28 -18.01 33.89
C GLY A 304 -21.01 -17.32 34.37
N SER A 305 -20.10 -17.02 33.46
CA SER A 305 -18.90 -16.22 33.76
C SER A 305 -19.24 -14.74 33.95
N SER A 306 -18.40 -14.00 34.68
CA SER A 306 -18.61 -12.57 35.00
C SER A 306 -18.37 -11.60 33.82
N THR A 307 -18.54 -12.08 32.58
CA THR A 307 -18.50 -11.27 31.35
C THR A 307 -19.47 -10.09 31.42
N GLY A 308 -18.99 -8.91 31.06
CA GLY A 308 -19.76 -7.68 31.07
C GLY A 308 -18.85 -6.47 30.91
N LYS A 309 -19.42 -5.29 30.67
CA LYS A 309 -18.66 -4.03 30.70
C LYS A 309 -18.24 -3.70 32.14
N GLY A 310 -19.18 -3.67 33.09
CA GLY A 310 -18.89 -3.34 34.48
C GLY A 310 -17.91 -4.26 35.20
N ILE A 311 -17.40 -3.77 36.33
CA ILE A 311 -16.37 -4.42 37.15
C ILE A 311 -16.77 -4.58 38.63
N THR A 312 -17.89 -3.99 39.05
CA THR A 312 -18.43 -4.04 40.42
C THR A 312 -19.82 -4.68 40.46
N ILE A 313 -20.35 -4.90 41.66
CA ILE A 313 -21.70 -5.44 41.88
C ILE A 313 -22.78 -4.51 41.28
N GLU A 314 -22.57 -3.20 41.30
CA GLU A 314 -23.49 -2.16 40.81
C GLU A 314 -23.43 -2.04 39.28
N THR A 315 -22.23 -2.20 38.70
CA THR A 315 -21.98 -1.96 37.28
C THR A 315 -22.09 -3.22 36.41
N ASN A 316 -22.09 -4.41 37.01
CA ASN A 316 -22.14 -5.70 36.30
C ASN A 316 -23.32 -6.55 36.80
N GLN A 317 -24.36 -6.67 35.97
CA GLN A 317 -25.59 -7.40 36.28
C GLN A 317 -25.36 -8.86 36.73
N ARG A 318 -24.29 -9.51 36.24
CA ARG A 318 -23.94 -10.89 36.65
C ARG A 318 -23.35 -10.95 38.05
N LEU A 319 -22.54 -9.96 38.43
CA LEU A 319 -22.08 -9.80 39.81
C LEU A 319 -23.26 -9.41 40.72
N LYS A 320 -24.22 -8.60 40.22
CA LYS A 320 -25.44 -8.26 40.94
C LYS A 320 -26.32 -9.46 41.24
N ILE A 321 -26.62 -10.33 40.27
CA ILE A 321 -27.47 -11.51 40.55
C ILE A 321 -26.78 -12.51 41.49
N ALA A 322 -25.47 -12.68 41.38
CA ALA A 322 -24.69 -13.50 42.30
C ALA A 322 -24.73 -12.95 43.73
N TYR A 323 -24.59 -11.63 43.90
CA TYR A 323 -24.77 -10.95 45.18
C TYR A 323 -26.19 -11.12 45.74
N LEU A 324 -27.22 -10.98 44.91
CA LEU A 324 -28.61 -11.17 45.34
C LEU A 324 -28.89 -12.62 45.78
N SER A 325 -28.29 -13.63 45.12
CA SER A 325 -28.37 -15.02 45.58
C SER A 325 -27.60 -15.27 46.88
N TYR A 326 -26.44 -14.62 47.04
CA TYR A 326 -25.63 -14.69 48.26
C TYR A 326 -26.38 -14.18 49.51
N LEU A 327 -27.31 -13.23 49.34
CA LEU A 327 -28.20 -12.78 50.42
C LEU A 327 -29.24 -13.83 50.88
N LYS A 328 -29.34 -14.99 50.20
CA LYS A 328 -30.18 -16.14 50.57
C LYS A 328 -31.62 -15.79 50.97
N LYS A 329 -32.28 -14.89 50.24
CA LYS A 329 -33.70 -14.60 50.48
C LYS A 329 -34.55 -15.84 50.20
N ILE A 330 -35.25 -16.31 51.23
CA ILE A 330 -36.24 -17.39 51.18
C ILE A 330 -37.62 -16.77 50.90
N ASP A 331 -38.47 -17.52 50.22
CA ASP A 331 -39.89 -17.21 50.07
C ASP A 331 -40.70 -17.92 51.17
N ASN A 332 -41.52 -17.19 51.90
CA ASN A 332 -42.25 -17.72 53.04
C ASN A 332 -43.35 -18.71 52.64
N ASP A 333 -43.80 -18.66 51.38
CA ASP A 333 -44.97 -19.41 50.91
C ASP A 333 -44.64 -20.88 50.57
N ASP A 334 -43.38 -21.19 50.20
CA ASP A 334 -42.90 -22.56 49.94
C ASP A 334 -41.58 -22.92 50.66
N ASN A 335 -41.03 -22.00 51.47
CA ASN A 335 -39.76 -22.12 52.19
C ASN A 335 -38.53 -22.43 51.29
N LEU A 336 -38.61 -22.11 50.00
CA LEU A 336 -37.50 -22.24 49.05
C LEU A 336 -36.78 -20.90 48.82
N PRO A 337 -35.46 -20.90 48.53
CA PRO A 337 -34.76 -19.70 48.12
C PRO A 337 -35.31 -19.19 46.78
N TYR A 338 -35.52 -17.87 46.63
CA TYR A 338 -35.93 -17.29 45.35
C TYR A 338 -34.90 -17.52 44.23
N LEU A 339 -33.61 -17.55 44.58
CA LEU A 339 -32.47 -17.54 43.66
C LEU A 339 -31.48 -18.68 43.91
N ASP A 340 -31.10 -19.36 42.83
CA ASP A 340 -29.89 -20.19 42.73
C ASP A 340 -28.99 -19.62 41.61
N ALA A 341 -28.29 -18.53 41.91
CA ALA A 341 -27.57 -17.72 40.92
C ALA A 341 -26.11 -17.42 41.33
N GLY A 342 -25.17 -17.61 40.40
CA GLY A 342 -23.76 -17.25 40.67
C GLY A 342 -22.80 -17.38 39.51
N ILE A 343 -21.54 -17.01 39.79
CA ILE A 343 -20.46 -16.93 38.79
C ILE A 343 -19.72 -18.27 38.68
N THR A 344 -19.53 -18.77 37.46
CA THR A 344 -18.83 -20.05 37.19
C THR A 344 -17.37 -19.87 36.75
N LYS A 345 -17.00 -18.69 36.25
CA LYS A 345 -15.60 -18.29 35.97
C LYS A 345 -15.47 -16.77 35.99
N TRP A 346 -14.39 -16.26 36.59
CA TRP A 346 -14.02 -14.85 36.50
C TRP A 346 -13.58 -14.48 35.07
N ASN A 347 -14.10 -13.37 34.56
CA ASN A 347 -13.69 -12.77 33.29
C ASN A 347 -12.76 -11.57 33.57
N LEU A 348 -11.46 -11.84 33.68
CA LEU A 348 -10.45 -10.84 34.04
C LEU A 348 -9.84 -10.12 32.81
N ARG A 349 -10.61 -10.01 31.72
CA ARG A 349 -10.23 -9.17 30.57
C ARG A 349 -10.03 -7.74 31.05
N VAL A 350 -8.84 -7.19 30.82
CA VAL A 350 -8.51 -5.79 31.11
C VAL A 350 -9.37 -4.85 30.27
N LYS A 351 -9.87 -3.78 30.90
CA LYS A 351 -10.82 -2.83 30.31
C LYS A 351 -10.29 -1.40 30.38
N LYS A 352 -10.51 -0.62 29.33
CA LYS A 352 -10.56 0.84 29.41
C LYS A 352 -12.05 1.20 29.54
N LEU A 353 -12.43 2.01 30.52
CA LEU A 353 -13.82 2.44 30.73
C LEU A 353 -13.98 3.92 30.36
N MET A 354 -15.17 4.30 29.90
CA MET A 354 -15.52 5.69 29.61
C MET A 354 -15.29 6.58 30.85
N ASN A 355 -14.64 7.73 30.64
CA ASN A 355 -14.17 8.71 31.64
C ASN A 355 -13.07 8.23 32.60
N GLU A 356 -12.63 6.96 32.54
CA GLU A 356 -11.47 6.45 33.27
C GLU A 356 -10.21 6.56 32.39
N SER A 357 -9.15 7.24 32.85
CA SER A 357 -7.88 7.32 32.10
C SER A 357 -6.98 6.09 32.29
N GLU A 358 -7.30 5.26 33.29
CA GLU A 358 -6.59 4.04 33.66
C GLU A 358 -7.28 2.77 33.14
N LEU A 359 -6.51 1.69 33.03
CA LEU A 359 -7.03 0.36 32.81
C LEU A 359 -7.60 -0.23 34.12
N LYS A 360 -8.74 -0.91 34.05
CA LYS A 360 -9.43 -1.54 35.19
C LYS A 360 -9.76 -3.00 34.91
N VAL A 361 -10.02 -3.76 35.97
CA VAL A 361 -10.42 -5.18 35.96
C VAL A 361 -11.40 -5.44 37.11
N ILE A 362 -12.05 -6.60 37.14
CA ILE A 362 -12.82 -7.04 38.32
C ILE A 362 -11.84 -7.34 39.46
N ASP A 363 -12.03 -6.70 40.60
CA ASP A 363 -11.31 -7.02 41.84
C ASP A 363 -12.09 -8.07 42.63
N ILE A 364 -11.66 -9.33 42.50
CA ILE A 364 -12.28 -10.50 43.15
C ILE A 364 -12.26 -10.35 44.68
N ASN A 365 -11.24 -9.71 45.24
CA ASN A 365 -11.05 -9.62 46.70
C ASN A 365 -12.09 -8.71 47.39
N LYS A 366 -12.85 -7.93 46.61
CA LYS A 366 -13.95 -7.09 47.07
C LYS A 366 -15.34 -7.73 46.91
N LEU A 367 -15.43 -8.97 46.42
CA LEU A 367 -16.69 -9.68 46.23
C LEU A 367 -16.98 -10.61 47.43
N PRO A 368 -18.18 -10.57 48.02
CA PRO A 368 -18.52 -11.40 49.19
C PRO A 368 -18.88 -12.85 48.84
N PHE A 369 -18.71 -13.26 47.58
CA PHE A 369 -19.08 -14.59 47.07
C PHE A 369 -17.96 -15.16 46.18
N SER A 370 -17.79 -16.49 46.24
CA SER A 370 -16.83 -17.25 45.44
C SER A 370 -17.43 -17.73 44.11
N LEU A 371 -16.63 -18.48 43.34
CA LEU A 371 -17.14 -19.23 42.18
C LEU A 371 -18.01 -20.41 42.62
N ILE A 372 -19.03 -20.72 41.82
CA ILE A 372 -19.90 -21.90 42.00
C ILE A 372 -19.83 -22.83 40.77
N PRO A 373 -20.15 -24.13 40.92
CA PRO A 373 -20.12 -25.08 39.81
C PRO A 373 -21.03 -24.68 38.64
N SER A 374 -20.55 -24.91 37.41
CA SER A 374 -21.37 -24.82 36.21
C SER A 374 -22.37 -25.96 36.14
N LEU A 375 -23.63 -25.63 35.82
CA LEU A 375 -24.64 -26.61 35.45
C LEU A 375 -24.61 -26.85 33.93
N THR A 376 -24.84 -28.10 33.54
CA THR A 376 -25.18 -28.49 32.17
C THR A 376 -26.54 -27.89 31.75
N PHE A 377 -26.89 -28.01 30.47
CA PHE A 377 -28.22 -27.60 30.01
C PHE A 377 -29.33 -28.51 30.58
N GLU A 378 -29.10 -29.81 30.71
CA GLU A 378 -30.04 -30.78 31.30
C GLU A 378 -30.33 -30.49 32.78
N GLU A 379 -29.33 -30.04 33.54
CA GLU A 379 -29.53 -29.60 34.93
C GLU A 379 -30.29 -28.27 35.02
N GLN A 380 -30.07 -27.34 34.08
CA GLN A 380 -30.84 -26.09 34.01
C GLN A 380 -32.31 -26.34 33.64
N CYS A 381 -32.62 -27.38 32.86
CA CYS A 381 -33.99 -27.79 32.54
C CYS A 381 -34.81 -28.21 33.79
N LYS A 382 -34.15 -28.50 34.93
CA LYS A 382 -34.81 -28.92 36.18
C LYS A 382 -35.33 -27.75 37.04
N TYR A 383 -35.26 -26.51 36.55
CA TYR A 383 -35.74 -25.30 37.23
C TYR A 383 -36.88 -24.65 36.44
N LYS A 384 -37.92 -24.15 37.13
CA LYS A 384 -39.06 -23.47 36.49
C LYS A 384 -38.68 -22.14 35.84
N TYR A 385 -37.73 -21.41 36.43
CA TYR A 385 -37.36 -20.06 35.99
C TYR A 385 -35.86 -19.97 35.69
N ILE A 386 -35.50 -19.43 34.52
CA ILE A 386 -34.11 -19.30 34.05
C ILE A 386 -33.81 -17.81 33.81
N ILE A 387 -32.80 -17.27 34.47
CA ILE A 387 -32.47 -15.85 34.38
C ILE A 387 -31.54 -15.61 33.19
N HIS A 388 -31.98 -14.83 32.22
CA HIS A 388 -31.16 -14.41 31.08
C HIS A 388 -30.53 -13.04 31.35
N ILE A 389 -29.19 -13.00 31.36
CA ILE A 389 -28.40 -11.77 31.56
C ILE A 389 -27.33 -11.68 30.47
N ASP A 390 -27.21 -10.50 29.86
CA ASP A 390 -26.17 -10.15 28.90
C ASP A 390 -24.75 -10.47 29.41
N GLY A 391 -23.85 -10.71 28.46
CA GLY A 391 -22.40 -10.74 28.70
C GLY A 391 -21.78 -9.39 28.33
N HIS A 392 -20.75 -9.43 27.46
CA HIS A 392 -20.23 -8.20 26.84
C HIS A 392 -21.27 -7.54 25.92
N VAL A 393 -22.06 -8.37 25.24
CA VAL A 393 -23.29 -8.05 24.51
C VAL A 393 -24.36 -9.09 24.89
N SER A 394 -25.55 -9.07 24.26
CA SER A 394 -26.58 -10.11 24.44
C SER A 394 -26.02 -11.54 24.30
N ALA A 395 -26.40 -12.43 25.22
CA ALA A 395 -25.79 -13.75 25.33
C ALA A 395 -26.44 -14.76 24.37
N PHE A 396 -25.67 -15.31 23.43
CA PHE A 396 -26.19 -16.15 22.33
C PHE A 396 -26.90 -17.44 22.79
N ARG A 397 -26.68 -17.88 24.04
CA ARG A 397 -27.36 -19.02 24.67
C ARG A 397 -28.89 -18.90 24.81
N LEU A 398 -29.48 -17.73 24.56
CA LEU A 398 -30.93 -17.51 24.68
C LEU A 398 -31.75 -18.50 23.82
N SER A 399 -31.23 -18.93 22.67
CA SER A 399 -31.93 -19.90 21.81
C SER A 399 -32.00 -21.28 22.45
N SER A 400 -30.94 -21.69 23.16
CA SER A 400 -30.95 -22.90 23.98
C SER A 400 -31.94 -22.78 25.15
N GLU A 401 -31.92 -21.67 25.88
CA GLU A 401 -32.78 -21.46 27.05
C GLU A 401 -34.27 -21.52 26.68
N LEU A 402 -34.68 -20.91 25.56
CA LEU A 402 -36.06 -20.96 25.03
C LEU A 402 -36.56 -22.38 24.73
N SER A 403 -35.68 -23.39 24.61
CA SER A 403 -36.05 -24.77 24.29
C SER A 403 -36.43 -25.65 25.49
N MET A 404 -36.20 -25.17 26.72
CA MET A 404 -36.15 -26.00 27.95
C MET A 404 -37.50 -26.29 28.62
N ASN A 405 -38.61 -25.78 28.07
CA ASN A 405 -39.91 -25.73 28.74
C ASN A 405 -39.85 -25.08 30.14
N SER A 406 -38.95 -24.11 30.32
CA SER A 406 -38.83 -23.27 31.51
C SER A 406 -39.08 -21.80 31.15
N VAL A 407 -39.56 -21.00 32.10
CA VAL A 407 -39.84 -19.57 31.89
C VAL A 407 -38.55 -18.77 31.91
N ILE A 408 -38.33 -17.97 30.87
CA ILE A 408 -37.17 -17.09 30.79
C ILE A 408 -37.47 -15.77 31.51
N LEU A 409 -36.69 -15.46 32.55
CA LEU A 409 -36.67 -14.17 33.21
C LEU A 409 -35.63 -13.29 32.48
N LEU A 410 -36.09 -12.56 31.47
CA LEU A 410 -35.22 -11.83 30.54
C LEU A 410 -34.96 -10.41 31.03
N VAL A 411 -33.71 -10.13 31.40
CA VAL A 411 -33.27 -8.80 31.84
C VAL A 411 -33.28 -7.80 30.68
N LYS A 412 -33.87 -6.62 30.91
CA LYS A 412 -34.03 -5.56 29.91
C LYS A 412 -32.68 -5.12 29.34
N SER A 413 -32.43 -5.50 28.09
CA SER A 413 -31.21 -5.21 27.36
C SER A 413 -31.39 -4.16 26.27
N GLU A 414 -30.35 -3.34 26.04
CA GLU A 414 -30.19 -2.51 24.83
C GLU A 414 -29.68 -3.32 23.63
N TRP A 415 -28.97 -4.42 23.88
CA TRP A 415 -28.48 -5.33 22.85
C TRP A 415 -29.63 -6.14 22.24
N LYS A 416 -29.51 -6.43 20.95
CA LYS A 416 -30.47 -7.19 20.14
C LYS A 416 -29.70 -8.20 19.32
N ILE A 417 -30.23 -9.41 19.26
CA ILE A 417 -29.82 -10.48 18.34
C ILE A 417 -30.90 -10.69 17.30
N TRP A 418 -30.61 -11.47 16.26
CA TRP A 418 -31.38 -11.55 15.02
C TRP A 418 -32.90 -11.74 15.19
N TYR A 419 -33.35 -12.55 16.16
CA TYR A 419 -34.77 -12.80 16.48
C TYR A 419 -35.38 -11.95 17.62
N SER A 420 -34.62 -11.03 18.25
CA SER A 420 -35.10 -10.28 19.43
C SER A 420 -36.37 -9.45 19.19
N HIS A 421 -36.68 -9.11 17.93
CA HIS A 421 -37.86 -8.35 17.55
C HIS A 421 -39.16 -9.18 17.49
N LEU A 422 -39.06 -10.53 17.48
CA LEU A 422 -40.22 -11.43 17.52
C LEU A 422 -40.58 -11.89 18.94
N LEU A 423 -39.67 -11.70 19.91
CA LEU A 423 -39.92 -12.05 21.31
C LEU A 423 -40.88 -11.03 21.94
N LYS A 424 -41.90 -11.54 22.65
CA LYS A 424 -42.97 -10.73 23.26
C LYS A 424 -43.02 -10.98 24.78
N PRO A 425 -42.99 -9.92 25.62
CA PRO A 425 -43.07 -10.07 27.08
C PRO A 425 -44.45 -10.62 27.48
N TYR A 426 -44.48 -11.43 28.54
CA TYR A 426 -45.63 -12.20 29.03
C TYR A 426 -46.26 -13.17 28.00
N VAL A 427 -45.61 -13.37 26.84
CA VAL A 427 -45.98 -14.40 25.84
C VAL A 427 -44.88 -15.42 25.68
N HIS A 428 -43.62 -14.99 25.50
CA HIS A 428 -42.45 -15.86 25.33
C HIS A 428 -41.45 -15.79 26.51
N TYR A 429 -41.56 -14.79 27.39
CA TYR A 429 -40.64 -14.55 28.51
C TYR A 429 -41.26 -13.56 29.53
N ILE A 430 -40.71 -13.47 30.74
CA ILE A 430 -41.05 -12.46 31.75
C ILE A 430 -39.97 -11.37 31.77
N PRO A 431 -40.32 -10.08 31.61
CA PRO A 431 -39.35 -8.98 31.60
C PRO A 431 -38.85 -8.64 33.01
N ILE A 432 -37.53 -8.53 33.20
CA ILE A 432 -36.89 -8.02 34.42
C ILE A 432 -36.25 -6.66 34.12
N LYS A 433 -36.26 -5.71 35.07
CA LYS A 433 -35.60 -4.40 34.92
C LYS A 433 -34.08 -4.53 34.76
N LYS A 434 -33.46 -3.54 34.10
CA LYS A 434 -32.01 -3.51 33.77
C LYS A 434 -31.11 -3.55 35.02
N ASP A 435 -31.60 -3.07 36.15
CA ASP A 435 -30.92 -3.01 37.45
C ASP A 435 -31.21 -4.22 38.36
N LEU A 436 -32.04 -5.16 37.92
CA LEU A 436 -32.59 -6.29 38.68
C LEU A 436 -33.45 -5.88 39.89
N SER A 437 -33.95 -4.64 39.96
CA SER A 437 -34.68 -4.16 41.15
C SER A 437 -36.00 -4.89 41.42
N ASP A 438 -36.65 -5.45 40.40
CA ASP A 438 -37.91 -6.21 40.49
C ASP A 438 -37.74 -7.74 40.45
N ILE A 439 -36.51 -8.29 40.50
CA ILE A 439 -36.30 -9.74 40.29
C ILE A 439 -37.10 -10.61 41.27
N TYR A 440 -37.19 -10.21 42.55
CA TYR A 440 -37.97 -10.95 43.55
C TYR A 440 -39.48 -10.84 43.30
N ASP A 441 -39.97 -9.65 42.96
CA ASP A 441 -41.38 -9.40 42.68
C ASP A 441 -41.86 -10.21 41.46
N GLN A 442 -41.02 -10.28 40.43
CA GLN A 442 -41.29 -11.05 39.22
C GLN A 442 -41.26 -12.56 39.48
N ILE A 443 -40.36 -13.07 40.34
CA ILE A 443 -40.38 -14.49 40.73
C ILE A 443 -41.61 -14.80 41.58
N LYS A 444 -41.99 -13.93 42.53
CA LYS A 444 -43.22 -14.12 43.33
C LYS A 444 -44.47 -14.05 42.45
N TRP A 445 -44.51 -13.15 41.47
CA TRP A 445 -45.55 -13.13 40.45
C TRP A 445 -45.61 -14.46 39.68
N CYS A 446 -44.47 -15.02 39.27
CA CYS A 446 -44.43 -16.29 38.55
C CYS A 446 -44.99 -17.45 39.39
N LYS A 447 -44.57 -17.58 40.65
CA LYS A 447 -45.10 -18.58 41.59
C LYS A 447 -46.62 -18.46 41.76
N ASN A 448 -47.12 -17.23 41.88
CA ASN A 448 -48.56 -16.94 42.02
C ASN A 448 -49.35 -17.07 40.70
N ASN A 449 -48.71 -17.47 39.59
CA ASN A 449 -49.32 -17.57 38.26
C ASN A 449 -48.82 -18.81 37.50
N ASP A 450 -48.60 -19.94 38.19
CA ASP A 450 -47.88 -21.11 37.65
C ASP A 450 -48.43 -21.65 36.32
N ASP A 451 -49.75 -21.70 36.12
CA ASP A 451 -50.38 -22.10 34.84
C ASP A 451 -50.02 -21.14 33.69
N LYS A 452 -49.95 -19.83 33.96
CA LYS A 452 -49.53 -18.83 32.96
C LYS A 452 -48.05 -18.98 32.66
N CYS A 453 -47.23 -19.29 33.68
CA CYS A 453 -45.82 -19.61 33.51
C CYS A 453 -45.62 -20.87 32.66
N LYS A 454 -46.40 -21.94 32.88
CA LYS A 454 -46.44 -23.14 32.03
C LYS A 454 -46.80 -22.80 30.58
N GLN A 455 -47.82 -21.98 30.35
CA GLN A 455 -48.18 -21.55 28.99
C GLN A 455 -47.09 -20.68 28.33
N ILE A 456 -46.42 -19.80 29.09
CA ILE A 456 -45.32 -18.96 28.57
C ILE A 456 -44.10 -19.82 28.20
N SER A 457 -43.79 -20.87 28.95
CA SER A 457 -42.68 -21.78 28.61
C SER A 457 -43.01 -22.66 27.40
N ILE A 458 -44.25 -23.12 27.24
CA ILE A 458 -44.75 -23.80 26.04
C ILE A 458 -44.67 -22.87 24.81
N ASN A 459 -45.05 -21.60 24.96
CA ASN A 459 -44.94 -20.61 23.88
C ASN A 459 -43.47 -20.35 23.50
N ALA A 460 -42.55 -20.30 24.46
CA ALA A 460 -41.12 -20.17 24.23
C ALA A 460 -40.55 -21.38 23.48
N ARG A 461 -40.95 -22.60 23.86
CA ARG A 461 -40.62 -23.86 23.18
C ARG A 461 -41.10 -23.85 21.73
N LYS A 462 -42.37 -23.48 21.49
CA LYS A 462 -42.95 -23.35 20.14
C LYS A 462 -42.23 -22.29 19.30
N PHE A 463 -41.79 -21.18 19.90
CA PHE A 463 -40.98 -20.16 19.23
C PHE A 463 -39.62 -20.72 18.79
N TYR A 464 -38.94 -21.46 19.66
CA TYR A 464 -37.69 -22.16 19.35
C TYR A 464 -37.85 -23.18 18.20
N GLU A 465 -38.94 -23.95 18.20
CA GLU A 465 -39.24 -24.93 17.15
C GLU A 465 -39.60 -24.26 15.80
N THR A 466 -40.27 -23.11 15.83
CA THR A 466 -40.68 -22.39 14.60
C THR A 466 -39.52 -21.65 13.94
N TYR A 467 -38.75 -20.86 14.72
CA TYR A 467 -37.79 -19.90 14.18
C TYR A 467 -36.32 -20.28 14.40
N LEU A 468 -36.00 -21.08 15.42
CA LEU A 468 -34.61 -21.31 15.86
C LEU A 468 -34.05 -22.69 15.44
N GLN A 469 -34.71 -23.35 14.48
CA GLN A 469 -34.21 -24.54 13.79
C GLN A 469 -33.60 -24.17 12.42
N LYS A 470 -33.09 -25.16 11.68
CA LYS A 470 -32.32 -24.99 10.43
C LYS A 470 -33.04 -24.09 9.43
N ASP A 471 -34.26 -24.42 9.03
CA ASP A 471 -35.01 -23.63 8.05
C ASP A 471 -35.35 -22.22 8.55
N GLY A 472 -35.60 -22.01 9.86
CA GLY A 472 -35.82 -20.67 10.40
C GLY A 472 -34.59 -19.75 10.29
N ILE A 473 -33.39 -20.30 10.48
CA ILE A 473 -32.13 -19.57 10.20
C ILE A 473 -31.96 -19.29 8.72
N LEU A 474 -32.18 -20.30 7.85
CA LEU A 474 -31.95 -20.15 6.42
C LEU A 474 -32.96 -19.20 5.77
N ASP A 475 -34.22 -19.22 6.21
CA ASP A 475 -35.27 -18.29 5.79
C ASP A 475 -34.92 -16.85 6.17
N TYR A 476 -34.48 -16.62 7.42
CA TYR A 476 -34.04 -15.31 7.89
C TYR A 476 -32.92 -14.75 7.02
N ILE A 477 -31.85 -15.53 6.77
CA ILE A 477 -30.71 -15.05 5.99
C ILE A 477 -31.08 -14.86 4.51
N GLN A 478 -31.94 -15.71 3.94
CA GLN A 478 -32.46 -15.52 2.58
C GLN A 478 -33.22 -14.20 2.45
N LYS A 479 -34.21 -13.95 3.33
CA LYS A 479 -35.00 -12.71 3.33
C LYS A 479 -34.13 -11.48 3.59
N LEU A 480 -33.15 -11.60 4.49
CA LEU A 480 -32.18 -10.57 4.79
C LEU A 480 -31.34 -10.21 3.57
N PHE A 481 -30.77 -11.18 2.87
CA PHE A 481 -29.92 -10.92 1.70
C PHE A 481 -30.73 -10.37 0.53
N PHE A 482 -32.00 -10.80 0.37
CA PHE A 482 -32.94 -10.22 -0.58
C PHE A 482 -33.25 -8.74 -0.28
N ASP A 483 -33.62 -8.42 0.97
CA ASP A 483 -33.91 -7.04 1.37
C ASP A 483 -32.67 -6.14 1.30
N ILE A 484 -31.48 -6.64 1.67
CA ILE A 484 -30.22 -5.92 1.47
C ILE A 484 -29.99 -5.63 -0.02
N LYS A 485 -30.06 -6.66 -0.89
CA LYS A 485 -29.83 -6.50 -2.34
C LYS A 485 -30.73 -5.42 -2.94
N LYS A 486 -32.01 -5.41 -2.53
CA LYS A 486 -33.01 -4.42 -2.96
C LYS A 486 -32.65 -2.98 -2.61
N GLN A 487 -31.81 -2.76 -1.60
CA GLN A 487 -31.33 -1.44 -1.17
C GLN A 487 -29.93 -1.11 -1.70
N THR A 488 -29.02 -2.08 -1.77
CA THR A 488 -27.66 -1.87 -2.31
C THR A 488 -27.66 -1.65 -3.82
N GLY A 489 -28.64 -2.22 -4.53
CA GLY A 489 -28.72 -2.21 -5.98
C GLY A 489 -27.77 -3.20 -6.66
N THR A 490 -27.45 -2.93 -7.92
CA THR A 490 -26.56 -3.75 -8.76
C THR A 490 -25.47 -2.87 -9.35
N TYR A 491 -24.30 -2.86 -8.70
CA TYR A 491 -23.06 -2.34 -9.27
C TYR A 491 -22.35 -3.44 -10.09
N GLN A 492 -21.53 -3.01 -11.05
CA GLN A 492 -20.78 -3.92 -11.92
C GLN A 492 -19.28 -3.61 -11.86
N TYR A 493 -18.48 -4.66 -11.72
CA TYR A 493 -17.07 -4.65 -12.09
C TYR A 493 -16.94 -4.57 -13.62
N HIS A 494 -15.90 -3.91 -14.12
CA HIS A 494 -15.56 -4.01 -15.54
C HIS A 494 -15.16 -5.46 -15.86
N LYS A 495 -15.63 -6.00 -17.00
CA LYS A 495 -15.36 -7.40 -17.40
C LYS A 495 -13.87 -7.71 -17.50
N THR A 496 -13.07 -6.71 -17.84
CA THR A 496 -11.60 -6.73 -17.80
C THR A 496 -11.14 -5.73 -16.74
N PRO A 497 -10.26 -6.11 -15.80
CA PRO A 497 -9.67 -5.15 -14.85
C PRO A 497 -8.86 -4.08 -15.60
N LEU A 498 -8.96 -2.82 -15.19
CA LEU A 498 -8.34 -1.68 -15.89
C LEU A 498 -6.83 -1.86 -16.14
N LEU A 499 -6.06 -2.31 -15.14
CA LEU A 499 -4.64 -2.64 -15.30
C LEU A 499 -4.37 -3.69 -16.41
N THR A 500 -5.32 -4.59 -16.69
CA THR A 500 -5.17 -5.56 -17.79
C THR A 500 -5.48 -4.94 -19.17
N LEU A 501 -6.32 -3.90 -19.24
CA LEU A 501 -6.47 -3.12 -20.48
C LEU A 501 -5.21 -2.27 -20.73
N GLN A 502 -4.73 -1.55 -19.70
CA GLN A 502 -3.48 -0.78 -19.74
C GLN A 502 -2.30 -1.66 -20.20
N LEU A 503 -2.15 -2.87 -19.65
CA LEU A 503 -1.08 -3.79 -20.06
C LEU A 503 -1.17 -4.26 -21.51
N GLN A 504 -2.37 -4.40 -22.09
CA GLN A 504 -2.54 -4.79 -23.50
C GLN A 504 -2.12 -3.65 -24.43
N GLU A 505 -2.42 -2.40 -24.05
CA GLU A 505 -1.96 -1.20 -24.76
C GLU A 505 -0.44 -1.00 -24.62
N GLU A 506 0.12 -1.29 -23.45
CA GLU A 506 1.57 -1.31 -23.23
C GLU A 506 2.26 -2.38 -24.08
N GLU A 507 1.70 -3.59 -24.22
CA GLU A 507 2.19 -4.64 -25.14
C GLU A 507 2.19 -4.13 -26.61
N ASP A 508 1.10 -3.50 -27.04
CA ASP A 508 0.97 -2.89 -28.37
C ASP A 508 2.01 -1.78 -28.63
N ILE A 509 2.28 -0.94 -27.64
CA ILE A 509 3.28 0.14 -27.73
C ILE A 509 4.71 -0.42 -27.71
N ILE A 510 5.00 -1.42 -26.88
CA ILE A 510 6.27 -2.14 -26.88
C ILE A 510 6.51 -2.75 -28.27
N SER A 511 5.54 -3.46 -28.84
CA SER A 511 5.65 -4.05 -30.18
C SER A 511 5.92 -3.00 -31.27
N LYS A 512 5.24 -1.85 -31.22
CA LYS A 512 5.48 -0.73 -32.15
C LYS A 512 6.92 -0.19 -32.05
N ILE A 513 7.47 -0.06 -30.83
CA ILE A 513 8.84 0.43 -30.61
C ILE A 513 9.89 -0.63 -30.99
N MET A 514 9.64 -1.91 -30.71
CA MET A 514 10.59 -2.99 -31.02
C MET A 514 10.70 -3.28 -32.52
N ASN A 515 9.69 -2.95 -33.31
CA ASN A 515 9.73 -3.01 -34.77
C ASN A 515 10.52 -1.84 -35.43
N VAL A 516 11.12 -0.93 -34.64
CA VAL A 516 11.95 0.17 -35.16
C VAL A 516 13.43 -0.17 -35.05
N HIS A 517 14.08 -0.31 -36.20
CA HIS A 517 15.54 -0.34 -36.36
C HIS A 517 15.93 0.12 -37.78
N PRO A 518 17.19 0.56 -38.03
CA PRO A 518 17.66 0.83 -39.39
C PRO A 518 17.73 -0.46 -40.23
N LYS A 519 17.57 -0.35 -41.55
CA LYS A 519 17.60 -1.51 -42.45
C LYS A 519 19.04 -1.91 -42.78
N THR A 520 19.34 -3.21 -42.72
CA THR A 520 20.62 -3.78 -43.12
C THR A 520 20.45 -5.23 -43.58
N ASP A 521 21.20 -5.63 -44.61
CA ASP A 521 21.25 -7.03 -45.08
C ASP A 521 22.35 -7.83 -44.35
N LYS A 522 23.11 -7.19 -43.46
CA LYS A 522 24.26 -7.78 -42.76
C LYS A 522 23.81 -8.52 -41.51
N ASN A 523 24.09 -9.82 -41.44
CA ASN A 523 23.71 -10.68 -40.31
C ASN A 523 24.84 -10.93 -39.28
N LEU A 524 26.04 -10.37 -39.46
CA LEU A 524 27.20 -10.62 -38.58
C LEU A 524 27.64 -9.36 -37.84
N ILE A 525 27.59 -9.42 -36.50
CA ILE A 525 28.11 -8.38 -35.60
C ILE A 525 29.64 -8.37 -35.68
N LYS A 526 30.24 -7.25 -36.13
CA LYS A 526 31.68 -7.11 -36.35
C LYS A 526 32.40 -6.61 -35.09
N SER A 527 32.04 -5.42 -34.64
CA SER A 527 32.70 -4.75 -33.51
C SER A 527 31.77 -3.74 -32.86
N ILE A 528 31.59 -3.83 -31.54
CA ILE A 528 30.92 -2.76 -30.78
C ILE A 528 31.93 -1.60 -30.61
N PRO A 529 31.50 -0.33 -30.69
CA PRO A 529 32.37 0.81 -30.45
C PRO A 529 32.74 0.95 -28.96
N ASN A 530 34.04 1.02 -28.66
CA ASN A 530 34.56 1.15 -27.29
C ASN A 530 34.53 2.60 -26.78
N ILE A 531 33.32 3.15 -26.61
CA ILE A 531 33.08 4.47 -26.03
C ILE A 531 32.42 4.38 -24.66
N GLY A 532 32.57 5.45 -23.87
CA GLY A 532 31.90 5.58 -22.58
C GLY A 532 30.36 5.59 -22.70
N ARG A 533 29.69 5.22 -21.61
CA ARG A 533 28.24 5.15 -21.50
C ARG A 533 27.58 6.48 -21.95
N CYS A 534 26.73 6.40 -22.98
CA CYS A 534 26.00 7.52 -23.56
C CYS A 534 24.74 7.00 -24.28
N HIS A 535 23.80 7.90 -24.57
CA HIS A 535 22.46 7.53 -25.07
C HIS A 535 22.52 6.86 -26.45
N GLY A 536 23.29 7.37 -27.42
CA GLY A 536 23.40 6.79 -28.75
C GLY A 536 24.08 5.41 -28.80
N LEU A 537 25.01 5.12 -27.87
CA LEU A 537 25.57 3.77 -27.73
C LEU A 537 24.47 2.76 -27.39
N LEU A 538 23.62 3.12 -26.42
CA LEU A 538 22.55 2.28 -25.90
C LEU A 538 21.41 2.13 -26.92
N GLU A 539 21.06 3.22 -27.62
CA GLU A 539 20.07 3.23 -28.72
C GLU A 539 20.53 2.38 -29.92
N GLY A 540 21.80 2.49 -30.34
CA GLY A 540 22.33 1.65 -31.41
C GLY A 540 22.38 0.17 -31.05
N ILE A 541 22.59 -0.15 -29.78
CA ILE A 541 22.49 -1.53 -29.25
C ILE A 541 21.02 -2.00 -29.17
N GLN A 542 20.08 -1.12 -28.83
CA GLN A 542 18.63 -1.40 -28.91
C GLN A 542 18.24 -1.76 -30.34
N PHE A 543 18.70 -1.00 -31.34
CA PHE A 543 18.44 -1.29 -32.75
C PHE A 543 19.01 -2.66 -33.19
N VAL A 544 20.18 -3.07 -32.69
CA VAL A 544 20.72 -4.43 -32.94
C VAL A 544 19.80 -5.49 -32.33
N ILE A 545 19.35 -5.31 -31.09
CA ILE A 545 18.44 -6.23 -30.40
C ILE A 545 17.08 -6.31 -31.13
N ASN A 546 16.52 -5.19 -31.55
CA ASN A 546 15.30 -5.11 -32.36
C ASN A 546 15.45 -5.88 -33.69
N TYR A 547 16.52 -5.64 -34.44
CA TYR A 547 16.80 -6.31 -35.72
C TYR A 547 16.95 -7.83 -35.60
N PHE A 548 17.55 -8.34 -34.53
CA PHE A 548 17.63 -9.79 -34.28
C PHE A 548 16.37 -10.38 -33.64
N ASN A 549 15.50 -9.57 -33.01
CA ASN A 549 14.16 -10.00 -32.55
C ASN A 549 13.17 -10.16 -33.72
N ASP A 550 13.17 -9.22 -34.68
CA ASP A 550 12.39 -9.29 -35.94
C ASP A 550 12.72 -10.57 -36.72
N LYS A 551 14.02 -10.92 -36.78
CA LYS A 551 14.51 -12.17 -37.37
C LYS A 551 14.41 -13.40 -36.44
N HIS A 552 13.79 -13.28 -35.27
CA HIS A 552 13.60 -14.32 -34.23
C HIS A 552 14.89 -14.98 -33.67
N ASN A 553 16.06 -14.41 -33.95
CA ASN A 553 17.38 -15.02 -33.70
C ASN A 553 18.19 -14.30 -32.58
N VAL A 554 17.56 -13.47 -31.74
CA VAL A 554 18.28 -12.70 -30.69
C VAL A 554 19.04 -13.59 -29.68
N ASN A 555 18.59 -14.82 -29.49
CA ASN A 555 19.25 -15.77 -28.59
C ASN A 555 20.60 -16.28 -29.16
N ASP A 556 20.80 -16.24 -30.48
CA ASP A 556 21.99 -16.76 -31.15
C ASP A 556 23.20 -15.81 -30.99
N ILE A 557 22.92 -14.50 -30.79
CA ILE A 557 23.94 -13.48 -30.55
C ILE A 557 24.25 -13.26 -29.05
N LEU A 558 23.34 -13.66 -28.16
CA LEU A 558 23.43 -13.44 -26.73
C LEU A 558 24.16 -14.60 -26.04
N ILE A 559 25.46 -14.44 -25.77
CA ILE A 559 26.27 -15.46 -25.09
C ILE A 559 26.07 -15.36 -23.57
N LEU A 560 25.42 -16.34 -22.96
CA LEU A 560 25.28 -16.46 -21.50
C LEU A 560 26.67 -16.50 -20.83
N LYS A 561 26.82 -15.82 -19.69
CA LYS A 561 28.05 -15.79 -18.89
C LYS A 561 27.87 -16.31 -17.47
N GLU A 562 26.84 -15.86 -16.77
CA GLU A 562 26.60 -16.24 -15.37
C GLU A 562 25.13 -16.06 -14.98
N HIS A 563 24.63 -16.91 -14.07
CA HIS A 563 23.34 -16.69 -13.40
C HIS A 563 23.61 -15.79 -12.19
N LEU A 564 23.17 -14.53 -12.24
CA LEU A 564 23.43 -13.54 -11.18
C LEU A 564 22.52 -13.76 -9.96
N PHE A 565 21.28 -14.21 -10.18
CA PHE A 565 20.30 -14.41 -9.11
C PHE A 565 19.17 -15.35 -9.55
N LYS A 566 18.71 -16.23 -8.65
CA LYS A 566 17.57 -17.13 -8.88
C LYS A 566 16.75 -17.32 -7.62
N ASN A 567 15.43 -17.21 -7.73
CA ASN A 567 14.48 -17.62 -6.70
C ASN A 567 13.22 -18.25 -7.32
N ASN A 568 12.24 -18.62 -6.49
CA ASN A 568 11.00 -19.31 -6.91
C ASN A 568 10.05 -18.45 -7.79
N SER A 569 10.45 -17.27 -8.25
CA SER A 569 9.60 -16.35 -9.03
C SER A 569 10.34 -15.58 -10.11
N VAL A 570 11.62 -15.27 -9.91
CA VAL A 570 12.46 -14.47 -10.81
C VAL A 570 13.85 -15.10 -10.94
N GLU A 571 14.37 -15.10 -12.17
CA GLU A 571 15.74 -15.50 -12.49
C GLU A 571 16.41 -14.43 -13.37
N ILE A 572 17.64 -14.04 -12.98
CA ILE A 572 18.42 -12.95 -13.56
C ILE A 572 19.73 -13.54 -14.09
N GLU A 573 19.93 -13.41 -15.39
CA GLU A 573 21.04 -13.99 -16.15
C GLU A 573 21.87 -12.87 -16.80
N LYS A 574 23.20 -13.00 -16.81
CA LYS A 574 24.10 -12.07 -17.50
C LYS A 574 24.50 -12.62 -18.85
N TYR A 575 24.25 -11.84 -19.89
CA TYR A 575 24.57 -12.18 -21.27
C TYR A 575 25.61 -11.19 -21.84
N LYS A 576 26.23 -11.54 -22.96
CA LYS A 576 27.26 -10.71 -23.60
C LYS A 576 27.21 -10.77 -25.12
N ILE A 577 27.41 -9.63 -25.76
CA ILE A 577 27.69 -9.50 -27.20
C ILE A 577 29.06 -8.84 -27.33
N ASN A 578 30.04 -9.51 -27.95
CA ASN A 578 31.44 -9.08 -28.02
C ASN A 578 32.02 -8.63 -26.65
N HIS A 579 32.10 -7.31 -26.40
CA HIS A 579 32.53 -6.76 -25.12
C HIS A 579 31.40 -6.18 -24.24
N PHE A 580 30.21 -5.94 -24.79
CA PHE A 580 29.09 -5.32 -24.06
C PHE A 580 28.27 -6.36 -23.28
N ASN A 581 27.88 -6.03 -22.05
CA ASN A 581 27.18 -6.92 -21.11
C ASN A 581 25.70 -6.54 -20.96
N PHE A 582 24.84 -7.54 -20.78
CA PHE A 582 23.39 -7.42 -20.66
C PHE A 582 22.89 -8.17 -19.43
N ILE A 583 21.75 -7.74 -18.92
CA ILE A 583 20.93 -8.49 -17.96
C ILE A 583 19.69 -8.99 -18.69
N MET A 584 19.33 -10.27 -18.51
CA MET A 584 18.01 -10.79 -18.84
C MET A 584 17.24 -11.14 -17.56
N LYS A 585 16.05 -10.56 -17.40
CA LYS A 585 15.16 -10.74 -16.24
C LYS A 585 13.97 -11.60 -16.65
N SER A 586 13.90 -12.83 -16.14
CA SER A 586 12.86 -13.82 -16.45
C SER A 586 11.95 -14.09 -15.25
N SER A 587 10.70 -14.47 -15.49
CA SER A 587 9.66 -14.57 -14.44
C SER A 587 8.75 -15.79 -14.62
N LEU A 588 8.61 -16.59 -13.55
CA LEU A 588 7.82 -17.84 -13.54
C LEU A 588 6.35 -17.65 -13.12
N ASN A 589 6.00 -16.48 -12.56
CA ASN A 589 4.68 -16.17 -12.03
C ASN A 589 3.96 -15.15 -12.93
N GLU A 590 2.69 -15.40 -13.28
CA GLU A 590 1.85 -14.50 -14.08
C GLU A 590 1.82 -13.05 -13.55
N LYS A 591 1.77 -12.85 -12.23
CA LYS A 591 1.81 -11.50 -11.62
C LYS A 591 3.13 -10.78 -11.93
N LYS A 592 4.24 -11.52 -12.02
CA LYS A 592 5.55 -10.99 -12.42
C LYS A 592 5.73 -10.82 -13.92
N LYS A 593 5.08 -11.63 -14.76
CA LYS A 593 5.03 -11.36 -16.21
C LYS A 593 4.37 -10.01 -16.49
N LYS A 594 3.28 -9.70 -15.77
CA LYS A 594 2.62 -8.39 -15.84
C LYS A 594 3.51 -7.22 -15.35
N GLU A 595 4.26 -7.39 -14.26
CA GLU A 595 5.27 -6.39 -13.86
C GLU A 595 6.36 -6.21 -14.95
N ASN A 596 6.81 -7.29 -15.60
CA ASN A 596 7.84 -7.24 -16.65
C ASN A 596 7.39 -6.49 -17.91
N ILE A 597 6.12 -6.62 -18.32
CA ILE A 597 5.52 -5.86 -19.43
C ILE A 597 5.59 -4.36 -19.11
N HIS A 598 5.05 -3.96 -17.95
CA HIS A 598 5.04 -2.56 -17.54
C HIS A 598 6.44 -1.95 -17.38
N GLU A 599 7.40 -2.71 -16.84
CA GLU A 599 8.81 -2.32 -16.78
C GLU A 599 9.43 -2.09 -18.16
N THR A 600 9.08 -2.94 -19.13
CA THR A 600 9.56 -2.82 -20.52
C THR A 600 8.97 -1.56 -21.17
N PHE A 601 7.67 -1.32 -21.00
CA PHE A 601 7.01 -0.11 -21.49
C PHE A 601 7.60 1.15 -20.88
N VAL A 602 7.69 1.26 -19.55
CA VAL A 602 8.26 2.44 -18.87
C VAL A 602 9.72 2.68 -19.30
N GLY A 603 10.48 1.60 -19.47
CA GLY A 603 11.83 1.61 -20.04
C GLY A 603 11.88 2.26 -21.43
N LEU A 604 11.24 1.64 -22.41
CA LEU A 604 11.27 2.05 -23.83
C LEU A 604 10.59 3.42 -24.06
N SER A 605 9.41 3.63 -23.48
CA SER A 605 8.56 4.79 -23.76
C SER A 605 9.03 6.07 -23.07
N CYS A 606 9.65 5.97 -21.88
CA CYS A 606 9.99 7.13 -21.04
C CYS A 606 11.45 7.16 -20.60
N ILE A 607 11.95 6.11 -19.93
CA ILE A 607 13.26 6.14 -19.26
C ILE A 607 14.43 6.20 -20.25
N ASN A 608 14.38 5.46 -21.36
CA ASN A 608 15.41 5.51 -22.41
C ASN A 608 15.55 6.92 -23.01
N LYS A 609 14.44 7.68 -23.11
CA LYS A 609 14.42 9.07 -23.58
C LYS A 609 14.95 10.03 -22.50
N LEU A 610 14.58 9.80 -21.23
CA LEU A 610 15.13 10.54 -20.07
C LEU A 610 16.65 10.37 -19.95
N LEU A 611 17.20 9.20 -20.31
CA LEU A 611 18.63 8.92 -20.36
C LEU A 611 19.41 9.78 -21.38
N LYS A 612 18.73 10.48 -22.29
CA LYS A 612 19.34 11.52 -23.14
C LYS A 612 19.69 12.80 -22.35
N LYS A 613 19.08 13.00 -21.18
CA LYS A 613 19.30 14.17 -20.30
C LYS A 613 20.22 13.86 -19.11
N ILE A 614 19.99 12.76 -18.40
CA ILE A 614 20.69 12.44 -17.14
C ILE A 614 21.06 10.94 -17.03
N PRO A 615 22.17 10.56 -16.38
CA PRO A 615 22.67 9.18 -16.38
C PRO A 615 22.02 8.25 -15.34
N ASN A 616 21.17 8.75 -14.44
CA ASN A 616 20.78 8.08 -13.18
C ASN A 616 19.75 6.93 -13.30
N PHE A 617 19.57 6.37 -14.49
CA PHE A 617 18.64 5.27 -14.76
C PHE A 617 19.33 4.20 -15.61
N SER A 618 18.83 2.97 -15.61
CA SER A 618 19.33 1.87 -16.43
C SER A 618 18.52 1.77 -17.73
N TYR A 619 19.19 1.48 -18.84
CA TYR A 619 18.54 1.37 -20.15
C TYR A 619 17.84 0.01 -20.31
N VAL A 620 16.66 0.02 -20.95
CA VAL A 620 15.90 -1.20 -21.28
C VAL A 620 15.93 -1.42 -22.78
N PHE A 621 16.43 -2.56 -23.25
CA PHE A 621 16.58 -2.82 -24.69
C PHE A 621 15.36 -3.49 -25.34
N GLY A 622 14.41 -4.00 -24.54
CA GLY A 622 13.18 -4.65 -25.03
C GLY A 622 12.85 -5.93 -24.26
N ILE A 623 11.97 -6.75 -24.83
CA ILE A 623 11.50 -8.02 -24.24
C ILE A 623 11.50 -9.15 -25.27
N ASN A 624 11.95 -10.34 -24.89
CA ASN A 624 11.89 -11.55 -25.73
C ASN A 624 11.34 -12.71 -24.89
N ASN A 625 10.27 -13.38 -25.35
CA ASN A 625 9.65 -14.53 -24.67
C ASN A 625 9.39 -14.27 -23.17
N ASN A 626 8.86 -13.09 -22.82
CA ASN A 626 8.64 -12.60 -21.46
C ASN A 626 9.91 -12.43 -20.57
N LYS A 627 11.12 -12.53 -21.14
CA LYS A 627 12.37 -12.07 -20.53
C LYS A 627 12.65 -10.62 -20.94
N ILE A 628 12.78 -9.70 -19.99
CA ILE A 628 13.23 -8.32 -20.28
C ILE A 628 14.73 -8.34 -20.54
N ILE A 629 15.21 -7.56 -21.51
CA ILE A 629 16.62 -7.34 -21.81
C ILE A 629 17.00 -5.92 -21.35
N MET A 630 17.99 -5.82 -20.46
CA MET A 630 18.36 -4.58 -19.77
C MET A 630 19.88 -4.36 -19.77
N GLU A 631 20.30 -3.13 -19.51
CA GLU A 631 21.70 -2.77 -19.32
C GLU A 631 22.31 -3.38 -18.05
N TYR A 632 23.50 -3.99 -18.19
CA TYR A 632 24.30 -4.41 -17.04
C TYR A 632 25.06 -3.20 -16.47
N ILE A 633 24.56 -2.65 -15.37
CA ILE A 633 25.26 -1.62 -14.60
C ILE A 633 26.30 -2.26 -13.69
N GLU A 634 27.56 -1.93 -13.89
CA GLU A 634 28.65 -2.31 -12.98
C GLU A 634 28.72 -1.36 -11.78
N GLY A 635 28.64 -1.91 -10.56
CA GLY A 635 28.66 -1.16 -9.31
C GLY A 635 28.16 -1.99 -8.12
N GLU A 636 28.33 -1.45 -6.90
CA GLU A 636 27.76 -2.01 -5.67
C GLU A 636 26.31 -1.50 -5.47
N LYS A 637 25.40 -2.27 -4.87
CA LYS A 637 24.07 -1.73 -4.54
C LYS A 637 24.17 -0.78 -3.35
N LEU A 638 23.31 0.24 -3.30
CA LEU A 638 23.25 1.17 -2.16
C LEU A 638 23.00 0.43 -0.83
N PHE A 639 22.24 -0.66 -0.83
CA PHE A 639 22.06 -1.53 0.33
C PHE A 639 23.37 -2.20 0.80
N ASP A 640 24.17 -2.72 -0.13
CA ASP A 640 25.41 -3.43 0.17
C ASP A 640 26.49 -2.43 0.63
N TYR A 641 26.56 -1.25 -0.01
CA TYR A 641 27.37 -0.12 0.47
C TYR A 641 27.00 0.31 1.90
N ILE A 642 25.70 0.46 2.20
CA ILE A 642 25.22 0.79 3.56
C ILE A 642 25.58 -0.28 4.62
N LYS A 643 25.85 -1.52 4.20
CA LYS A 643 26.36 -2.59 5.07
C LYS A 643 27.88 -2.70 5.14
N SER A 644 28.60 -2.07 4.21
CA SER A 644 30.05 -2.18 4.11
C SER A 644 30.77 -1.39 5.21
N ASP A 645 32.03 -1.74 5.43
CA ASP A 645 33.01 -0.97 6.19
C ASP A 645 33.40 0.37 5.53
N LYS A 646 33.00 0.58 4.26
CA LYS A 646 33.24 1.80 3.47
C LYS A 646 32.12 2.84 3.59
N PHE A 647 31.08 2.59 4.39
CA PHE A 647 29.96 3.51 4.54
C PHE A 647 30.40 4.84 5.16
N ASP A 648 30.24 5.94 4.41
CA ASP A 648 30.39 7.30 4.91
C ASP A 648 29.04 8.03 4.87
N ILE A 649 28.72 8.74 5.95
CA ILE A 649 27.48 9.50 6.06
C ILE A 649 27.46 10.70 5.08
N LYS A 650 28.62 11.30 4.74
CA LYS A 650 28.68 12.42 3.79
C LYS A 650 28.46 11.92 2.35
N GLU A 651 29.14 10.86 1.91
CA GLU A 651 28.91 10.22 0.61
C GLU A 651 27.46 9.74 0.49
N TYR A 652 26.88 9.15 1.54
CA TYR A 652 25.46 8.78 1.57
C TYR A 652 24.50 9.99 1.41
N ILE A 653 24.76 11.12 2.07
CA ILE A 653 23.97 12.35 1.86
C ILE A 653 24.16 12.88 0.43
N PHE A 654 25.36 12.81 -0.14
CA PHE A 654 25.63 13.22 -1.51
C PHE A 654 24.89 12.34 -2.54
N ILE A 655 24.81 11.02 -2.29
CA ILE A 655 23.97 10.09 -3.05
C ILE A 655 22.49 10.49 -2.97
N LEU A 656 21.96 10.80 -1.77
CA LEU A 656 20.58 11.28 -1.63
C LEU A 656 20.32 12.58 -2.42
N LEU A 657 21.25 13.53 -2.40
CA LEU A 657 21.12 14.80 -3.14
C LEU A 657 21.05 14.55 -4.65
N GLN A 658 21.91 13.69 -5.20
CA GLN A 658 21.86 13.29 -6.61
C GLN A 658 20.54 12.58 -6.97
N ILE A 659 20.05 11.67 -6.13
CA ILE A 659 18.75 11.00 -6.33
C ILE A 659 17.59 12.00 -6.28
N CYS A 660 17.64 13.00 -5.41
CA CYS A 660 16.61 14.05 -5.38
C CYS A 660 16.59 14.88 -6.66
N LEU A 661 17.77 15.18 -7.24
CA LEU A 661 17.87 15.87 -8.52
C LEU A 661 17.36 14.98 -9.67
N SER A 662 17.78 13.71 -9.76
CA SER A 662 17.35 12.81 -10.85
C SER A 662 15.85 12.53 -10.84
N LEU A 663 15.26 12.28 -9.66
CA LEU A 663 13.81 12.12 -9.51
C LEU A 663 13.05 13.39 -9.85
N SER A 664 13.60 14.58 -9.56
CA SER A 664 12.95 15.85 -9.92
C SER A 664 12.89 16.06 -11.44
N VAL A 665 13.94 15.71 -12.18
CA VAL A 665 13.91 15.72 -13.65
C VAL A 665 12.90 14.68 -14.16
N ALA A 666 12.91 13.46 -13.62
CA ALA A 666 11.99 12.39 -14.03
C ALA A 666 10.50 12.73 -13.77
N GLN A 667 10.21 13.40 -12.65
CA GLN A 667 8.87 13.88 -12.30
C GLN A 667 8.41 15.04 -13.19
N ASN A 668 9.31 15.96 -13.56
CA ASN A 668 9.00 17.07 -14.47
C ASN A 668 8.75 16.62 -15.91
N GLU A 669 9.43 15.56 -16.38
CA GLU A 669 9.41 15.14 -17.78
C GLU A 669 8.32 14.10 -18.10
N TYR A 670 8.09 13.14 -17.19
CA TYR A 670 7.21 11.99 -17.41
C TYR A 670 6.32 11.64 -16.20
N CYS A 671 6.18 12.56 -15.22
CA CYS A 671 5.49 12.30 -13.95
C CYS A 671 5.94 10.98 -13.27
N PHE A 672 7.23 10.65 -13.37
CA PHE A 672 7.76 9.38 -12.90
C PHE A 672 7.70 9.24 -11.37
N VAL A 673 7.09 8.16 -10.89
CA VAL A 673 7.18 7.68 -9.50
C VAL A 673 7.47 6.18 -9.52
N HIS A 674 8.59 5.76 -8.94
CA HIS A 674 9.03 4.35 -8.93
C HIS A 674 8.13 3.46 -8.06
N TYR A 675 7.51 4.03 -7.03
CA TYR A 675 6.65 3.37 -6.02
C TYR A 675 7.33 2.36 -5.10
N ASP A 676 8.37 1.66 -5.56
CA ASP A 676 9.20 0.71 -4.80
C ASP A 676 10.68 1.14 -4.74
N LEU A 677 10.97 2.45 -4.79
CA LEU A 677 12.35 2.93 -4.63
C LEU A 677 12.84 2.63 -3.21
N THR A 678 13.78 1.69 -3.12
CA THR A 678 14.45 1.27 -1.89
C THR A 678 15.94 1.08 -2.16
N THR A 679 16.73 0.90 -1.11
CA THR A 679 18.20 0.76 -1.21
C THR A 679 18.70 -0.41 -2.06
N TRP A 680 17.84 -1.38 -2.40
CA TRP A 680 18.17 -2.51 -3.27
C TRP A 680 18.07 -2.18 -4.76
N ASN A 681 17.29 -1.13 -5.10
CA ASN A 681 16.92 -0.74 -6.46
C ASN A 681 17.76 0.46 -6.95
N ILE A 682 18.92 0.67 -6.34
CA ILE A 682 19.92 1.69 -6.69
C ILE A 682 21.28 0.99 -6.74
N ILE A 683 21.95 1.08 -7.89
CA ILE A 683 23.34 0.67 -8.08
C ILE A 683 24.22 1.93 -8.06
N LEU A 684 25.35 1.86 -7.36
CA LEU A 684 26.35 2.90 -7.24
C LEU A 684 27.48 2.63 -8.25
N GLN A 685 27.37 3.23 -9.43
CA GLN A 685 28.43 3.17 -10.43
C GLN A 685 29.53 4.15 -10.04
N ARG A 686 30.75 3.65 -9.81
CA ARG A 686 31.95 4.44 -9.50
C ARG A 686 32.79 4.64 -10.77
N LEU A 687 33.41 5.80 -10.91
CA LEU A 687 34.13 6.26 -12.11
C LEU A 687 35.60 6.58 -11.81
N ASP A 688 36.50 6.25 -12.74
CA ASP A 688 37.93 6.56 -12.64
C ASP A 688 38.21 8.07 -12.59
N LYS A 689 37.40 8.85 -13.30
CA LYS A 689 37.52 10.29 -13.49
C LYS A 689 36.27 11.01 -13.00
N GLU A 690 36.45 12.24 -12.52
CA GLU A 690 35.32 13.15 -12.26
C GLU A 690 34.64 13.56 -13.55
N ILE A 691 33.31 13.60 -13.51
CA ILE A 691 32.47 14.18 -14.54
C ILE A 691 31.57 15.25 -13.92
N ASP A 692 31.18 16.23 -14.74
CA ASP A 692 30.12 17.17 -14.41
C ASP A 692 28.79 16.64 -14.98
N VAL A 693 27.77 16.53 -14.13
CA VAL A 693 26.41 16.10 -14.48
C VAL A 693 25.45 17.26 -14.23
N ASP A 694 24.85 17.78 -15.30
CA ASP A 694 23.83 18.82 -15.21
C ASP A 694 22.43 18.21 -15.04
N TYR A 695 21.65 18.76 -14.11
CA TYR A 695 20.24 18.45 -13.89
C TYR A 695 19.43 19.74 -14.12
N SER A 696 18.58 19.76 -15.16
CA SER A 696 17.72 20.92 -15.45
C SER A 696 16.35 20.76 -14.78
N ILE A 697 16.02 21.66 -13.85
CA ILE A 697 14.79 21.63 -13.06
C ILE A 697 14.22 23.05 -13.02
N ASN A 698 13.02 23.26 -13.57
CA ASN A 698 12.29 24.54 -13.57
C ASN A 698 13.16 25.74 -14.04
N ASN A 699 13.84 25.59 -15.18
CA ASN A 699 14.77 26.56 -15.79
C ASN A 699 15.98 26.93 -14.90
N VAL A 700 16.33 26.09 -13.94
CA VAL A 700 17.57 26.15 -13.15
C VAL A 700 18.40 24.91 -13.44
N VAL A 701 19.70 25.09 -13.73
CA VAL A 701 20.62 23.96 -13.88
C VAL A 701 21.41 23.76 -12.59
N TYR A 702 21.37 22.54 -12.07
CA TYR A 702 22.20 22.07 -10.95
C TYR A 702 23.33 21.22 -11.53
N SER A 703 24.57 21.71 -11.43
CA SER A 703 25.77 21.07 -11.97
C SER A 703 26.48 20.32 -10.85
N VAL A 704 26.57 18.99 -10.94
CA VAL A 704 27.17 18.13 -9.91
C VAL A 704 28.48 17.53 -10.42
N ARG A 705 29.60 17.84 -9.76
CA ARG A 705 30.89 17.16 -10.04
C ARG A 705 30.99 15.88 -9.21
N THR A 706 31.18 14.73 -9.86
CA THR A 706 31.10 13.44 -9.16
C THR A 706 31.98 12.34 -9.78
N LYS A 707 32.40 11.38 -8.94
CA LYS A 707 32.93 10.05 -9.33
C LYS A 707 31.94 8.91 -9.06
N ILE A 708 30.73 9.22 -8.58
CA ILE A 708 29.71 8.24 -8.20
C ILE A 708 28.34 8.65 -8.74
N ILE A 709 27.78 7.80 -9.60
CA ILE A 709 26.43 7.95 -10.14
C ILE A 709 25.52 6.92 -9.45
N PRO A 710 24.51 7.36 -8.68
CA PRO A 710 23.43 6.48 -8.27
C PRO A 710 22.50 6.25 -9.48
N ILE A 711 22.34 4.99 -9.87
CA ILE A 711 21.56 4.52 -11.01
C ILE A 711 20.37 3.68 -10.51
N ILE A 712 19.15 4.13 -10.81
CA ILE A 712 17.88 3.54 -10.38
C ILE A 712 17.46 2.41 -11.33
N ILE A 713 16.94 1.30 -10.80
CA ILE A 713 16.54 0.08 -11.55
C ILE A 713 15.17 -0.47 -11.06
N ASP A 714 14.61 -1.46 -11.77
CA ASP A 714 13.38 -2.21 -11.43
C ASP A 714 12.06 -1.40 -11.52
N TYR A 715 11.65 -1.03 -12.73
CA TYR A 715 10.53 -0.11 -12.98
C TYR A 715 9.13 -0.77 -12.98
N GLY A 716 9.02 -2.09 -12.79
CA GLY A 716 7.77 -2.86 -12.96
C GLY A 716 6.61 -2.54 -12.01
N LYS A 717 6.80 -1.58 -11.11
CA LYS A 717 5.81 -1.09 -10.13
C LYS A 717 5.49 0.39 -10.25
N SER A 718 6.16 1.08 -11.17
CA SER A 718 6.18 2.54 -11.25
C SER A 718 4.87 3.15 -11.75
N HIS A 719 4.88 4.45 -11.93
CA HIS A 719 3.85 5.28 -12.53
C HIS A 719 4.55 6.30 -13.43
N VAL A 720 4.03 6.51 -14.64
CA VAL A 720 4.43 7.56 -15.59
C VAL A 720 3.19 8.17 -16.26
N VAL A 721 3.36 9.35 -16.83
CA VAL A 721 2.48 9.87 -17.87
C VAL A 721 3.18 9.70 -19.23
N TYR A 722 2.48 9.10 -20.18
CA TYR A 722 2.92 8.90 -21.56
C TYR A 722 1.77 9.20 -22.52
N ASP A 723 2.04 9.94 -23.59
CA ASP A 723 1.04 10.45 -24.55
C ASP A 723 -0.23 11.03 -23.88
N TYR A 724 0.00 11.82 -22.82
CA TYR A 724 -1.01 12.43 -21.94
C TYR A 724 -1.83 11.48 -21.05
N GLU A 725 -1.62 10.16 -21.13
CA GLU A 725 -2.32 9.16 -20.32
C GLU A 725 -1.49 8.64 -19.14
N HIS A 726 -2.17 8.18 -18.08
CA HIS A 726 -1.55 7.67 -16.85
C HIS A 726 -1.33 6.16 -16.90
N HIS A 727 -0.07 5.73 -16.89
CA HIS A 727 0.32 4.32 -16.81
C HIS A 727 0.94 4.04 -15.44
N GLY A 728 0.31 3.22 -14.59
CA GLY A 728 0.89 2.90 -13.28
C GLY A 728 0.43 1.59 -12.66
N PHE A 729 1.39 0.70 -12.35
CA PHE A 729 1.11 -0.66 -11.92
C PHE A 729 0.57 -0.76 -10.48
N VAL A 730 1.16 -0.01 -9.54
CA VAL A 730 0.77 -0.05 -8.12
C VAL A 730 -0.36 0.94 -7.80
N ASN A 731 -0.37 2.11 -8.44
CA ASN A 731 -1.42 3.11 -8.28
C ASN A 731 -1.63 3.91 -9.57
N MET A 732 -2.40 3.31 -10.48
CA MET A 732 -2.70 3.79 -11.83
C MET A 732 -3.13 5.26 -11.92
N PHE A 733 -3.86 5.79 -10.93
CA PHE A 733 -4.40 7.16 -10.95
C PHE A 733 -3.85 8.09 -9.85
N LYS A 734 -2.76 7.72 -9.16
CA LYS A 734 -2.14 8.59 -8.15
C LYS A 734 -0.69 8.90 -8.50
N PHE A 735 -0.40 10.18 -8.69
CA PHE A 735 0.95 10.72 -8.74
C PHE A 735 1.34 11.22 -7.33
N SER A 736 2.17 10.46 -6.61
CA SER A 736 2.61 10.77 -5.24
C SER A 736 4.10 11.13 -5.26
N THR A 737 4.41 12.41 -5.47
CA THR A 737 5.78 12.93 -5.68
C THR A 737 6.73 12.68 -4.51
N CYS A 738 6.21 12.50 -3.29
CA CYS A 738 6.98 12.18 -2.09
C CYS A 738 7.22 10.66 -1.87
N GLN A 739 6.55 9.79 -2.63
CA GLN A 739 6.54 8.33 -2.40
C GLN A 739 7.95 7.74 -2.34
N ASP A 740 8.78 8.07 -3.33
CA ASP A 740 10.09 7.47 -3.53
C ASP A 740 11.12 7.98 -2.51
N ILE A 741 11.12 9.28 -2.23
CA ILE A 741 12.00 9.86 -1.21
C ILE A 741 11.67 9.34 0.19
N ILE A 742 10.38 9.15 0.52
CA ILE A 742 9.96 8.61 1.81
C ILE A 742 10.31 7.11 1.90
N SER A 743 10.07 6.34 0.83
CA SER A 743 10.40 4.90 0.77
C SER A 743 11.91 4.64 0.87
N LEU A 744 12.71 5.44 0.17
CA LEU A 744 14.16 5.40 0.28
C LEU A 744 14.61 5.76 1.70
N LEU A 745 14.22 6.93 2.23
CA LEU A 745 14.62 7.37 3.58
C LEU A 745 14.26 6.35 4.68
N LEU A 746 13.05 5.78 4.65
CA LEU A 746 12.60 4.82 5.66
C LEU A 746 13.34 3.47 5.59
N THR A 747 13.79 3.07 4.39
CA THR A 747 14.53 1.81 4.20
C THR A 747 16.04 1.97 4.43
N SER A 748 16.64 3.07 3.98
CA SER A 748 18.05 3.39 4.17
C SER A 748 18.37 3.72 5.62
N VAL A 749 17.65 4.64 6.26
CA VAL A 749 17.90 5.02 7.66
C VAL A 749 17.71 3.83 8.59
N PHE A 750 16.73 2.95 8.32
CA PHE A 750 16.60 1.71 9.09
C PHE A 750 17.86 0.85 8.97
N SER A 751 18.33 0.61 7.74
CA SER A 751 19.50 -0.22 7.46
C SER A 751 20.74 0.35 8.16
N ILE A 752 20.99 1.66 8.02
CA ILE A 752 22.08 2.36 8.69
C ILE A 752 22.03 2.13 10.22
N ILE A 753 20.90 2.36 10.90
CA ILE A 753 20.79 2.16 12.36
C ILE A 753 20.67 0.68 12.82
N THR A 754 20.72 -0.29 11.90
CA THR A 754 20.83 -1.72 12.23
C THR A 754 22.18 -2.32 11.95
N GLU A 755 22.93 -1.79 10.99
CA GLU A 755 24.14 -2.41 10.44
C GLU A 755 25.41 -1.61 10.78
N GLN A 756 25.30 -0.29 11.03
CA GLN A 756 26.45 0.60 11.23
C GLN A 756 26.64 1.05 12.68
N ASN A 757 27.91 1.12 13.11
CA ASN A 757 28.33 1.56 14.44
C ASN A 757 28.61 3.07 14.49
N LEU A 758 27.54 3.86 14.30
CA LEU A 758 27.63 5.33 14.19
C LEU A 758 28.18 6.01 15.46
N ASN A 759 29.05 7.00 15.27
CA ASN A 759 29.44 7.93 16.33
C ASN A 759 28.35 8.98 16.62
N LYS A 760 28.57 9.81 17.65
CA LYS A 760 27.58 10.79 18.13
C LYS A 760 27.20 11.85 17.08
N ASN A 761 28.12 12.23 16.20
CA ASN A 761 27.86 13.21 15.15
C ASN A 761 27.09 12.56 14.00
N GLU A 762 27.56 11.42 13.50
CA GLU A 762 26.89 10.64 12.44
C GLU A 762 25.45 10.26 12.84
N PHE A 763 25.23 9.81 14.08
CA PHE A 763 23.88 9.52 14.56
C PHE A 763 23.01 10.78 14.67
N ASN A 764 23.58 11.93 15.03
CA ASN A 764 22.88 13.22 15.00
C ASN A 764 22.55 13.67 13.57
N ASP A 765 23.41 13.40 12.59
CA ASP A 765 23.11 13.65 11.18
C ASP A 765 22.03 12.71 10.65
N VAL A 766 22.05 11.42 11.01
CA VAL A 766 20.94 10.48 10.75
C VAL A 766 19.63 10.97 11.37
N LEU A 767 19.66 11.51 12.61
CA LEU A 767 18.48 12.14 13.22
C LEU A 767 18.01 13.37 12.43
N LYS A 768 18.91 14.22 11.91
CA LYS A 768 18.52 15.33 11.03
C LYS A 768 17.82 14.82 9.77
N ILE A 769 18.42 13.84 9.06
CA ILE A 769 17.86 13.26 7.83
C ILE A 769 16.42 12.80 8.05
N ILE A 770 16.19 11.94 9.05
CA ILE A 770 14.86 11.35 9.25
C ILE A 770 13.84 12.31 9.89
N ASN A 771 14.30 13.39 10.53
CA ASN A 771 13.40 14.44 11.00
C ASN A 771 12.82 15.33 9.87
N PHE A 772 13.11 15.04 8.60
CA PHE A 772 12.37 15.56 7.45
C PHE A 772 10.88 15.21 7.47
N ILE A 773 10.52 14.00 7.95
CA ILE A 773 9.12 13.56 8.04
C ILE A 773 8.41 13.94 9.36
N SER A 774 9.15 14.57 10.29
CA SER A 774 8.66 14.90 11.64
C SER A 774 7.95 16.25 11.72
N ASN A 775 7.18 16.46 12.79
CA ASN A 775 6.25 17.59 12.97
C ASN A 775 5.11 17.59 11.93
N SER A 776 4.66 16.39 11.57
CA SER A 776 3.55 16.15 10.64
C SER A 776 2.59 15.11 11.21
N LYS A 777 1.39 14.96 10.67
CA LYS A 777 0.47 13.83 11.00
C LYS A 777 1.05 12.45 10.68
N TYR A 778 2.12 12.37 9.88
CA TYR A 778 2.87 11.14 9.65
C TYR A 778 3.83 10.82 10.82
N ARG A 779 4.33 11.85 11.52
CA ARG A 779 5.16 11.74 12.73
C ARG A 779 5.11 13.05 13.56
N ASP A 780 4.21 13.11 14.54
CA ASP A 780 3.89 14.35 15.29
C ASP A 780 5.07 15.07 15.97
N LYS A 781 6.13 14.33 16.33
CA LYS A 781 7.26 14.82 17.15
C LYS A 781 8.58 14.39 16.54
N PRO A 782 9.67 15.16 16.72
CA PRO A 782 10.99 14.74 16.27
C PRO A 782 11.46 13.44 16.94
N PHE A 783 12.35 12.73 16.26
CA PHE A 783 13.16 11.65 16.82
C PHE A 783 14.35 12.24 17.58
N TYR A 784 14.54 11.80 18.81
CA TYR A 784 15.64 12.24 19.69
C TYR A 784 16.58 11.11 20.11
N ASN A 785 16.21 9.84 19.87
CA ASN A 785 16.99 8.68 20.30
C ASN A 785 16.74 7.44 19.42
N CYS A 786 17.67 6.49 19.43
CA CYS A 786 17.63 5.29 18.60
C CYS A 786 16.46 4.35 18.95
N LYS A 787 16.00 4.30 20.21
CA LYS A 787 14.90 3.41 20.63
C LYS A 787 13.56 3.81 20.01
N ASP A 788 13.25 5.10 19.99
CA ASP A 788 12.06 5.66 19.33
C ASP A 788 12.13 5.48 17.81
N LEU A 789 13.27 5.86 17.20
CA LEU A 789 13.50 5.74 15.77
C LEU A 789 13.38 4.28 15.26
N LYS A 790 14.06 3.34 15.93
CA LYS A 790 14.06 1.91 15.60
C LYS A 790 12.71 1.24 15.89
N SER A 791 11.90 1.80 16.79
CA SER A 791 10.50 1.41 17.01
C SER A 791 9.63 1.82 15.81
N PHE A 792 9.65 3.09 15.43
CA PHE A 792 8.86 3.62 14.31
C PHE A 792 9.21 2.92 12.99
N LEU A 793 10.50 2.88 12.63
CA LEU A 793 10.96 2.34 11.35
C LEU A 793 10.66 0.84 11.18
N ARG A 794 10.61 0.06 12.26
CA ARG A 794 10.20 -1.37 12.23
C ARG A 794 8.82 -1.57 11.62
N ASN A 795 7.92 -0.58 11.71
CA ASN A 795 6.60 -0.62 11.09
C ASN A 795 6.52 0.26 9.82
N ALA A 796 7.12 1.46 9.83
CA ALA A 796 7.03 2.38 8.69
C ALA A 796 7.67 1.81 7.41
N LYS A 797 8.82 1.12 7.50
CA LYS A 797 9.55 0.59 6.34
C LYS A 797 8.91 -0.63 5.65
N LYS A 798 7.79 -1.14 6.17
CA LYS A 798 7.13 -2.34 5.62
C LYS A 798 6.44 -1.98 4.32
N TYR A 799 6.63 -2.78 3.26
CA TYR A 799 6.13 -2.50 1.91
C TYR A 799 4.64 -2.09 1.87
N SER A 800 3.75 -2.81 2.56
CA SER A 800 2.33 -2.45 2.69
C SER A 800 2.10 -1.03 3.22
N ASN A 801 2.94 -0.59 4.15
CA ASN A 801 2.83 0.68 4.84
C ASN A 801 3.50 1.82 4.05
N LEU A 802 4.56 1.50 3.28
CA LEU A 802 5.18 2.43 2.32
C LEU A 802 4.20 2.80 1.20
N LEU A 803 3.43 1.84 0.71
CA LEU A 803 2.43 2.06 -0.34
C LEU A 803 1.14 2.71 0.18
N TYR A 804 0.45 2.03 1.11
CA TYR A 804 -0.98 2.28 1.37
C TYR A 804 -1.25 3.21 2.57
N ASN A 805 -0.26 3.52 3.41
CA ASN A 805 -0.48 4.51 4.47
C ASN A 805 -0.56 5.92 3.86
N ASN A 806 -1.52 6.70 4.36
CA ASN A 806 -1.62 8.12 4.05
C ASN A 806 -0.35 8.85 4.53
N LYS A 807 0.25 9.66 3.66
CA LYS A 807 1.43 10.50 3.98
C LYS A 807 1.01 11.91 4.43
N TYR A 808 -0.29 12.19 4.41
CA TYR A 808 -0.94 13.42 4.85
C TYR A 808 -0.32 14.65 4.16
N GLU A 809 0.06 15.69 4.91
CA GLU A 809 0.69 16.90 4.38
C GLU A 809 1.99 16.63 3.59
N LEU A 810 2.68 15.49 3.82
CA LEU A 810 3.86 15.11 3.04
C LEU A 810 3.52 14.73 1.59
N GLU A 811 2.27 14.45 1.24
CA GLU A 811 1.83 14.28 -0.17
C GLU A 811 2.04 15.55 -1.01
N ASN A 812 2.16 16.72 -0.37
CA ASN A 812 2.46 17.99 -1.05
C ASN A 812 3.98 18.19 -1.29
N PHE A 813 4.84 17.31 -0.76
CA PHE A 813 6.30 17.42 -0.92
C PHE A 813 6.78 16.69 -2.16
N ASN A 814 7.84 17.19 -2.78
CA ASN A 814 8.54 16.56 -3.91
C ASN A 814 10.04 16.40 -3.57
N PRO A 815 10.86 15.76 -4.43
CA PRO A 815 12.28 15.52 -4.12
C PRO A 815 13.09 16.79 -3.87
N MET A 816 12.73 17.93 -4.48
CA MET A 816 13.37 19.21 -4.18
C MET A 816 13.11 19.72 -2.75
N HIS A 817 12.02 19.30 -2.08
CA HIS A 817 11.83 19.60 -0.65
C HIS A 817 12.87 18.90 0.21
N LEU A 818 13.17 17.62 -0.07
CA LEU A 818 14.23 16.89 0.63
C LEU A 818 15.61 17.44 0.28
N TYR A 819 15.89 17.74 -0.99
CA TYR A 819 17.13 18.39 -1.41
C TYR A 819 17.38 19.69 -0.62
N ASN A 820 16.41 20.61 -0.65
CA ASN A 820 16.53 21.90 0.05
C ASN A 820 16.63 21.72 1.58
N TYR A 821 15.94 20.74 2.15
CA TYR A 821 16.06 20.41 3.58
C TYR A 821 17.47 19.93 3.92
N LEU A 822 18.04 18.99 3.15
CA LEU A 822 19.37 18.44 3.39
C LEU A 822 20.45 19.51 3.25
N ILE A 823 20.45 20.30 2.15
CA ILE A 823 21.39 21.41 1.95
C ILE A 823 21.35 22.42 3.11
N ASN A 824 20.16 22.75 3.63
CA ASN A 824 20.01 23.73 4.72
C ASN A 824 20.25 23.16 6.14
N LYS A 825 20.27 21.83 6.33
CA LYS A 825 20.45 21.18 7.65
C LYS A 825 21.83 20.55 7.84
N MET A 826 22.52 20.22 6.76
CA MET A 826 23.83 19.57 6.81
C MET A 826 24.96 20.61 6.79
N LYS A 827 26.03 20.34 7.54
CA LYS A 827 27.23 21.19 7.61
C LYS A 827 28.35 20.63 6.73
N TYR A 828 27.99 20.21 5.53
CA TYR A 828 28.89 19.61 4.56
C TYR A 828 28.90 20.45 3.30
N ASP A 829 30.10 20.79 2.84
CA ASP A 829 30.29 21.30 1.48
C ASP A 829 30.18 20.14 0.47
N PHE A 830 29.39 20.34 -0.57
CA PHE A 830 29.08 19.37 -1.62
C PHE A 830 29.33 20.03 -2.99
N PRO A 831 29.94 19.32 -3.95
CA PRO A 831 30.30 19.88 -5.26
C PRO A 831 29.08 20.01 -6.19
N ILE A 832 28.13 20.87 -5.82
CA ILE A 832 26.87 21.13 -6.54
C ILE A 832 26.71 22.64 -6.77
N ILE A 833 26.80 23.06 -8.03
CA ILE A 833 26.73 24.48 -8.43
C ILE A 833 25.38 24.76 -9.10
N LYS A 834 24.63 25.71 -8.53
CA LYS A 834 23.37 26.20 -9.12
C LYS A 834 23.66 27.34 -10.11
N LYS A 835 23.41 27.12 -11.41
CA LYS A 835 23.74 28.05 -12.50
C LYS A 835 22.52 28.40 -13.36
N LYS A 836 22.51 29.62 -13.90
CA LYS A 836 21.56 30.11 -14.93
C LYS A 836 22.16 29.98 -16.35
N SER A 837 22.91 28.92 -16.62
CA SER A 837 23.51 28.68 -17.94
C SER A 837 22.59 27.81 -18.80
N ASN A 838 22.98 27.65 -20.07
CA ASN A 838 22.50 26.54 -20.88
C ASN A 838 22.76 25.20 -20.16
N PHE A 839 21.83 24.26 -20.34
CA PHE A 839 21.96 22.86 -19.91
C PHE A 839 22.84 22.08 -20.91
N ILE A 840 23.80 21.30 -20.41
CA ILE A 840 24.66 20.44 -21.22
C ILE A 840 24.49 18.99 -20.78
N SER A 841 23.90 18.15 -21.62
CA SER A 841 23.78 16.71 -21.32
C SER A 841 25.14 16.03 -21.39
N CYS A 842 25.47 15.27 -20.34
CA CYS A 842 26.65 14.40 -20.36
C CYS A 842 26.45 13.10 -21.17
N MET A 843 25.20 12.81 -21.59
CA MET A 843 24.77 11.57 -22.26
C MET A 843 24.48 11.73 -23.76
N ASP A 844 24.13 12.93 -24.24
CA ASP A 844 23.80 13.22 -25.66
C ASP A 844 25.05 13.49 -26.51
N LYS A 845 25.89 12.44 -26.67
CA LYS A 845 27.20 12.52 -27.36
C LYS A 845 27.29 11.76 -28.68
N SER A 846 26.35 10.85 -28.93
CA SER A 846 26.36 9.94 -30.07
C SER A 846 24.94 9.64 -30.54
N ASP A 847 24.83 8.97 -31.69
CA ASP A 847 23.60 8.73 -32.45
C ASP A 847 23.40 7.22 -32.68
N GLY A 848 22.19 6.71 -32.43
CA GLY A 848 21.93 5.27 -32.47
C GLY A 848 22.05 4.65 -33.87
N GLU A 849 21.66 5.36 -34.93
CA GLU A 849 21.77 4.82 -36.29
C GLU A 849 23.24 4.71 -36.73
N GLN A 850 24.09 5.68 -36.37
CA GLN A 850 25.53 5.60 -36.62
C GLN A 850 26.19 4.43 -35.87
N ILE A 851 25.84 4.23 -34.59
CA ILE A 851 26.34 3.12 -33.78
C ILE A 851 25.89 1.77 -34.36
N PHE A 852 24.61 1.64 -34.73
CA PHE A 852 24.08 0.44 -35.40
C PHE A 852 24.84 0.14 -36.70
N ASN A 853 25.02 1.13 -37.57
CA ASN A 853 25.73 0.98 -38.83
C ASN A 853 27.22 0.63 -38.63
N PHE A 854 27.88 1.19 -37.60
CA PHE A 854 29.25 0.83 -37.23
C PHE A 854 29.36 -0.64 -36.81
N ILE A 855 28.40 -1.16 -36.05
CA ILE A 855 28.43 -2.52 -35.48
C ILE A 855 28.49 -3.61 -36.57
N PHE A 856 27.88 -3.37 -37.74
CA PHE A 856 27.89 -4.30 -38.88
C PHE A 856 28.97 -3.98 -39.96
N SER A 857 29.75 -2.91 -39.80
CA SER A 857 30.65 -2.41 -40.85
C SER A 857 32.08 -2.95 -40.76
N ASN A 858 32.68 -3.25 -41.92
CA ASN A 858 34.12 -3.43 -42.07
C ASN A 858 34.86 -2.06 -42.00
N GLU A 859 36.19 -2.05 -41.95
CA GLU A 859 36.95 -0.81 -41.66
C GLU A 859 36.74 0.30 -42.71
N ASP A 860 36.80 0.00 -44.00
CA ASP A 860 36.52 0.97 -45.07
C ASP A 860 35.06 1.47 -45.04
N GLU A 861 34.13 0.64 -44.59
CA GLU A 861 32.70 0.98 -44.51
C GLU A 861 32.42 1.93 -43.33
N LYS A 862 33.14 1.78 -42.20
CA LYS A 862 33.07 2.71 -41.06
C LYS A 862 33.45 4.13 -41.49
N ILE A 863 34.51 4.27 -42.29
CA ILE A 863 34.95 5.55 -42.86
C ILE A 863 33.85 6.16 -43.75
N ASN A 864 33.25 5.36 -44.63
CA ASN A 864 32.20 5.84 -45.53
C ASN A 864 30.89 6.20 -44.81
N SER A 865 30.47 5.44 -43.79
CA SER A 865 29.32 5.76 -42.94
C SER A 865 29.52 7.07 -42.18
N PHE A 866 30.73 7.30 -41.70
CA PHE A 866 31.12 8.52 -41.01
C PHE A 866 31.14 9.75 -41.95
N ILE A 867 31.72 9.64 -43.14
CA ILE A 867 31.68 10.70 -44.17
C ILE A 867 30.24 11.02 -44.58
N LYS A 868 29.41 9.99 -44.80
CA LYS A 868 27.98 10.15 -45.12
C LYS A 868 27.24 10.89 -44.00
N THR A 869 27.55 10.60 -42.73
CA THR A 869 26.99 11.30 -41.57
C THR A 869 27.30 12.78 -41.61
N ILE A 870 28.57 13.16 -41.74
CA ILE A 870 29.01 14.56 -41.82
C ILE A 870 28.35 15.28 -42.99
N ASN A 871 28.25 14.65 -44.15
CA ASN A 871 27.59 15.22 -45.32
C ASN A 871 26.05 15.30 -45.15
N SER A 872 25.46 14.51 -44.26
CA SER A 872 24.03 14.53 -43.92
C SER A 872 23.68 15.49 -42.78
N LEU A 873 24.66 15.95 -41.99
CA LEU A 873 24.52 17.12 -41.13
C LEU A 873 24.30 18.33 -42.04
N LYS A 874 23.03 18.62 -42.33
CA LYS A 874 22.61 19.85 -42.99
C LYS A 874 23.00 21.04 -42.11
N LEU A 875 24.20 21.55 -42.34
CA LEU A 875 24.59 22.92 -42.06
C LEU A 875 23.74 23.82 -42.96
N TYR A 876 22.47 23.98 -42.57
CA TYR A 876 21.65 25.07 -43.04
C TYR A 876 22.40 26.38 -42.79
N LYS A 877 22.20 27.37 -43.66
CA LYS A 877 22.62 28.75 -43.41
C LYS A 877 21.75 29.34 -42.29
N GLU A 878 22.06 28.95 -41.05
CA GLU A 878 21.43 29.50 -39.85
C GLU A 878 22.22 30.73 -39.40
N ASN A 879 21.63 31.91 -39.52
CA ASN A 879 22.21 33.18 -39.04
C ASN A 879 22.19 33.29 -37.50
N ASN A 880 22.19 32.17 -36.77
CA ASN A 880 22.12 32.10 -35.31
C ASN A 880 23.44 31.55 -34.74
N VAL A 881 24.31 32.47 -34.32
CA VAL A 881 25.65 32.17 -33.80
C VAL A 881 25.63 31.15 -32.65
N CYS A 882 24.62 31.18 -31.77
CA CYS A 882 24.50 30.21 -30.67
C CYS A 882 24.22 28.78 -31.16
N LYS A 883 23.42 28.59 -32.22
CA LYS A 883 23.25 27.27 -32.86
C LYS A 883 24.51 26.83 -33.59
N CYS A 884 25.18 27.73 -34.31
CA CYS A 884 26.46 27.43 -34.94
C CYS A 884 27.52 26.98 -33.91
N LEU A 885 27.60 27.66 -32.75
CA LEU A 885 28.47 27.26 -31.65
C LEU A 885 28.11 25.89 -31.06
N ASN A 886 26.82 25.59 -30.85
CA ASN A 886 26.39 24.25 -30.42
C ASN A 886 26.75 23.16 -31.45
N ASN A 887 26.62 23.45 -32.74
CA ASN A 887 27.01 22.53 -33.82
C ASN A 887 28.52 22.32 -33.86
N ILE A 888 29.33 23.38 -33.71
CA ILE A 888 30.79 23.32 -33.61
C ILE A 888 31.23 22.55 -32.34
N GLN A 889 30.55 22.74 -31.21
CA GLN A 889 30.82 21.97 -29.99
C GLN A 889 30.49 20.48 -30.16
N ARG A 890 29.35 20.13 -30.79
CA ARG A 890 29.05 18.74 -31.18
C ARG A 890 30.10 18.17 -32.12
N LEU A 891 30.52 18.92 -33.15
CA LEU A 891 31.57 18.50 -34.08
C LEU A 891 32.94 18.31 -33.39
N ASN A 892 33.29 19.12 -32.41
CA ASN A 892 34.50 18.96 -31.61
C ASN A 892 34.41 17.78 -30.62
N LEU A 893 33.24 17.51 -30.03
CA LEU A 893 33.03 16.33 -29.19
C LEU A 893 33.16 15.04 -30.02
N ILE A 894 32.45 14.97 -31.15
CA ILE A 894 32.55 13.89 -32.13
C ILE A 894 34.01 13.76 -32.62
N GLY A 895 34.67 14.88 -32.92
CA GLY A 895 36.09 14.96 -33.33
C GLY A 895 37.07 14.36 -32.31
N ASN A 896 36.84 14.57 -31.02
CA ASN A 896 37.67 14.01 -29.96
C ASN A 896 37.38 12.52 -29.72
N ASP A 897 36.11 12.09 -29.79
CA ASP A 897 35.75 10.67 -29.70
C ASP A 897 36.34 9.88 -30.89
N LEU A 898 36.38 10.46 -32.10
CA LEU A 898 37.07 9.90 -33.28
C LEU A 898 38.58 9.70 -33.08
N LEU A 899 39.25 10.65 -32.43
CA LEU A 899 40.66 10.50 -32.07
C LEU A 899 40.91 9.45 -30.98
N SER A 900 39.85 8.97 -30.29
CA SER A 900 39.91 7.84 -29.37
C SER A 900 39.60 6.48 -30.03
N TYR A 901 38.95 6.47 -31.20
CA TYR A 901 38.59 5.24 -31.91
C TYR A 901 39.78 4.57 -32.63
N ASP A 902 40.68 5.36 -33.25
CA ASP A 902 41.97 4.88 -33.77
C ASP A 902 42.96 6.06 -33.91
N ASN A 903 44.25 5.79 -33.70
CA ASN A 903 45.34 6.77 -33.72
C ASN A 903 45.83 7.12 -35.15
N ASN A 904 45.07 6.72 -36.18
CA ASN A 904 45.52 6.69 -37.57
C ASN A 904 45.72 8.08 -38.20
N LYS A 905 46.76 8.22 -39.02
CA LYS A 905 47.06 9.48 -39.74
C LYS A 905 45.95 9.88 -40.73
N ASN A 906 45.21 8.90 -41.29
CA ASN A 906 44.14 9.17 -42.25
C ASN A 906 42.94 9.89 -41.62
N TYR A 907 42.51 9.52 -40.41
CA TYR A 907 41.41 10.20 -39.72
C TYR A 907 41.75 11.67 -39.44
N LYS A 908 42.98 11.98 -39.00
CA LYS A 908 43.44 13.36 -38.78
C LYS A 908 43.41 14.21 -40.05
N LYS A 909 43.62 13.63 -41.22
CA LYS A 909 43.47 14.33 -42.51
C LYS A 909 42.00 14.57 -42.85
N ILE A 910 41.16 13.53 -42.81
CA ILE A 910 39.72 13.63 -43.12
C ILE A 910 39.02 14.63 -42.19
N ILE A 911 39.34 14.63 -40.89
CA ILE A 911 38.80 15.60 -39.92
C ILE A 911 39.28 17.02 -40.23
N LYS A 912 40.54 17.23 -40.65
CA LYS A 912 41.01 18.55 -41.12
C LYS A 912 40.27 19.01 -42.38
N ASP A 913 40.12 18.13 -43.37
CA ASP A 913 39.47 18.46 -44.64
C ASP A 913 37.97 18.77 -44.44
N VAL A 914 37.30 18.05 -43.53
CA VAL A 914 35.93 18.34 -43.08
C VAL A 914 35.84 19.66 -42.32
N LEU A 915 36.64 19.87 -41.27
CA LEU A 915 36.58 21.10 -40.47
C LEU A 915 36.86 22.32 -41.34
N LYS A 916 37.82 22.22 -42.27
CA LYS A 916 38.06 23.25 -43.27
C LYS A 916 36.83 23.50 -44.14
N ASN A 917 36.23 22.47 -44.73
CA ASN A 917 35.05 22.62 -45.58
C ASN A 917 33.85 23.20 -44.80
N ILE A 918 33.73 22.92 -43.50
CA ILE A 918 32.72 23.53 -42.63
C ILE A 918 33.03 25.02 -42.39
N ILE A 919 34.28 25.38 -42.08
CA ILE A 919 34.72 26.78 -41.92
C ILE A 919 34.52 27.57 -43.22
N ASP A 920 34.93 27.02 -44.37
CA ASP A 920 34.79 27.62 -45.70
C ASP A 920 33.31 27.84 -46.10
N ASN A 921 32.37 27.09 -45.51
CA ASN A 921 30.92 27.27 -45.71
C ASN A 921 30.24 28.18 -44.65
N ILE A 922 30.90 28.50 -43.53
CA ILE A 922 30.41 29.46 -42.54
C ILE A 922 30.69 30.89 -43.05
N LYS A 923 29.82 31.36 -43.96
CA LYS A 923 29.70 32.80 -44.23
C LYS A 923 29.07 33.49 -43.03
N ILE A 924 29.89 34.18 -42.24
CA ILE A 924 29.42 35.24 -41.35
C ILE A 924 29.21 36.49 -42.21
N ASP A 925 27.97 36.78 -42.60
CA ASP A 925 27.62 38.10 -43.13
C ASP A 925 27.71 39.11 -41.99
N LEU A 926 28.79 39.90 -41.98
CA LEU A 926 29.03 40.93 -40.97
C LEU A 926 28.19 42.21 -41.18
N ASP A 927 27.60 42.37 -42.37
CA ASP A 927 26.76 43.51 -42.77
C ASP A 927 25.27 43.29 -42.35
N CYS A 928 25.05 42.89 -41.10
CA CYS A 928 23.71 42.75 -40.52
C CYS A 928 23.24 44.09 -39.92
N ASP A 929 22.60 44.93 -40.75
CA ASP A 929 22.00 46.19 -40.30
C ASP A 929 20.94 45.95 -39.20
N PHE A 930 21.02 46.73 -38.12
CA PHE A 930 20.31 46.47 -36.86
C PHE A 930 19.19 47.49 -36.66
N ASP A 931 17.98 47.21 -37.20
CA ASP A 931 16.80 48.01 -36.88
C ASP A 931 16.50 47.86 -35.37
N SER A 932 16.58 48.98 -34.64
CA SER A 932 16.81 49.01 -33.19
C SER A 932 15.51 48.81 -32.40
N ASN A 933 14.79 47.73 -32.71
CA ASN A 933 13.34 47.71 -32.58
C ASN A 933 12.80 47.06 -31.29
N LYS A 934 12.31 45.81 -31.13
CA LYS A 934 11.85 45.27 -29.79
C LYS A 934 12.50 43.98 -29.35
N LEU A 935 12.56 43.85 -28.03
CA LEU A 935 11.77 42.84 -27.32
C LEU A 935 11.40 43.36 -25.93
N TYR A 936 10.15 43.13 -25.49
CA TYR A 936 9.71 42.76 -24.12
C TYR A 936 8.26 43.15 -23.80
N THR A 937 7.41 42.15 -23.52
CA THR A 937 6.70 42.08 -22.23
C THR A 937 6.14 40.68 -21.93
N LYS A 938 6.03 40.41 -20.63
CA LYS A 938 5.65 39.22 -19.85
C LYS A 938 4.43 38.36 -20.30
N GLU A 939 4.47 37.09 -19.86
CA GLU A 939 3.45 36.29 -19.13
C GLU A 939 1.95 36.51 -19.45
N THR A 940 1.06 35.51 -19.60
CA THR A 940 0.94 34.20 -18.93
C THR A 940 0.18 33.14 -19.77
N SER A 941 0.24 31.86 -19.32
CA SER A 941 -0.82 30.83 -19.35
C SER A 941 -1.39 30.29 -20.68
N TYR A 942 -1.62 28.97 -20.70
CA TYR A 942 -2.24 28.18 -21.76
C TYR A 942 -3.78 28.32 -21.77
N ASN A 943 -4.40 28.39 -22.95
CA ASN A 943 -5.83 28.13 -23.18
C ASN A 943 -6.08 27.73 -24.65
N GLU A 944 -7.16 27.02 -24.95
CA GLU A 944 -7.26 26.07 -26.08
C GLU A 944 -7.93 26.60 -27.36
N ASN A 945 -7.87 27.90 -27.66
CA ASN A 945 -8.49 28.45 -28.87
C ASN A 945 -7.65 29.53 -29.56
N ILE A 946 -7.93 29.71 -30.86
CA ILE A 946 -7.28 30.62 -31.84
C ILE A 946 -5.98 30.05 -32.45
N PHE A 947 -6.19 29.29 -33.52
CA PHE A 947 -5.22 29.07 -34.61
C PHE A 947 -5.35 30.25 -35.61
N TYR A 948 -4.24 30.71 -36.22
CA TYR A 948 -4.14 31.94 -37.05
C TYR A 948 -4.35 33.25 -36.22
N GLU A 949 -3.53 34.30 -36.30
CA GLU A 949 -3.01 35.00 -37.48
C GLU A 949 -1.61 35.63 -37.28
N LYS A 950 -1.10 36.31 -38.32
CA LYS A 950 0.33 36.56 -38.55
C LYS A 950 0.88 37.87 -37.97
N ASP A 951 0.05 38.88 -37.80
CA ASP A 951 0.52 40.29 -37.79
C ASP A 951 0.84 40.84 -36.40
N ASN A 952 0.45 40.15 -35.31
CA ASN A 952 0.79 40.59 -33.96
C ASN A 952 2.25 40.31 -33.55
N LEU A 953 2.95 39.33 -34.17
CA LEU A 953 4.39 39.16 -33.94
C LEU A 953 5.17 40.39 -34.43
N ILE A 954 4.75 40.96 -35.56
CA ILE A 954 5.33 42.19 -36.15
C ILE A 954 5.09 43.40 -35.23
N LYS A 955 4.20 43.31 -34.24
CA LYS A 955 3.98 44.37 -33.23
C LYS A 955 4.66 44.12 -31.88
N ILE A 956 5.28 42.95 -31.67
CA ILE A 956 6.10 42.63 -30.48
C ILE A 956 7.61 42.53 -30.83
N LEU A 957 7.98 42.97 -32.05
CA LEU A 957 9.36 43.12 -32.52
C LEU A 957 9.80 44.59 -32.81
N ASN A 958 9.03 45.63 -32.39
CA ASN A 958 9.38 47.10 -32.45
C ASN A 958 9.15 47.92 -31.13
N GLU A 959 10.17 48.62 -30.53
CA GLU A 959 10.41 49.25 -29.15
C GLU A 959 11.39 48.52 -28.12
N TYR A 960 12.56 49.08 -27.73
CA TYR A 960 13.81 48.31 -27.32
C TYR A 960 14.39 48.52 -25.90
N GLU A 961 15.47 47.77 -25.54
CA GLU A 961 16.72 48.13 -24.79
C GLU A 961 17.36 46.90 -24.05
N LYS A 962 18.68 46.72 -23.83
CA LYS A 962 19.95 47.33 -24.33
C LYS A 962 21.09 46.29 -24.21
N TYR A 963 22.23 46.51 -24.87
CA TYR A 963 23.29 45.49 -25.11
C TYR A 963 24.05 44.95 -23.87
N ASP A 964 24.42 43.66 -23.93
CA ASP A 964 25.23 42.94 -22.94
C ASP A 964 26.75 43.01 -23.28
N LEU A 965 27.58 43.28 -22.27
CA LEU A 965 29.04 43.25 -22.37
C LEU A 965 29.59 41.85 -22.68
N GLU A 966 28.90 40.78 -22.29
CA GLU A 966 29.32 39.40 -22.63
C GLU A 966 29.16 39.10 -24.13
N TYR A 967 28.26 39.80 -24.84
CA TYR A 967 28.13 39.70 -26.30
C TYR A 967 29.33 40.36 -27.01
N MET A 968 29.72 41.57 -26.57
CA MET A 968 30.94 42.26 -27.06
C MET A 968 32.20 41.46 -26.76
N LYS A 969 32.30 40.86 -25.56
CA LYS A 969 33.39 39.97 -25.17
C LYS A 969 33.50 38.75 -26.09
N ARG A 970 32.37 38.11 -26.41
CA ARG A 970 32.32 36.97 -27.36
C ARG A 970 32.68 37.35 -28.79
N ILE A 971 32.31 38.54 -29.26
CA ILE A 971 32.74 39.03 -30.58
C ILE A 971 34.26 39.24 -30.62
N LEU A 972 34.85 39.78 -29.56
CA LEU A 972 36.31 39.91 -29.43
C LEU A 972 37.01 38.54 -29.33
N GLU A 973 36.47 37.60 -28.56
CA GLU A 973 36.98 36.22 -28.48
C GLU A 973 36.93 35.50 -29.85
N ILE A 974 35.80 35.62 -30.57
CA ILE A 974 35.64 35.09 -31.93
C ILE A 974 36.65 35.72 -32.88
N LYS A 975 36.90 37.03 -32.79
CA LYS A 975 37.84 37.73 -33.67
C LYS A 975 39.30 37.39 -33.36
N ILE A 976 39.68 37.26 -32.09
CA ILE A 976 41.01 36.77 -31.68
C ILE A 976 41.23 35.35 -32.22
N ILE A 977 40.25 34.44 -32.05
CA ILE A 977 40.33 33.08 -32.57
C ILE A 977 40.44 33.07 -34.11
N TYR A 978 39.70 33.94 -34.81
CA TYR A 978 39.76 34.07 -36.27
C TYR A 978 41.14 34.57 -36.76
N ASP A 979 41.67 35.62 -36.12
CA ASP A 979 42.96 36.23 -36.47
C ASP A 979 44.14 35.33 -36.08
N GLU A 980 44.06 34.56 -34.99
CA GLU A 980 45.03 33.49 -34.66
C GLU A 980 44.99 32.37 -35.71
N ILE A 981 43.81 31.88 -36.09
CA ILE A 981 43.66 30.81 -37.10
C ILE A 981 44.20 31.26 -38.48
N GLN A 982 44.05 32.52 -38.86
CA GLN A 982 44.63 33.08 -40.09
C GLN A 982 46.17 33.10 -40.07
N ASN A 983 46.78 33.46 -38.94
CA ASN A 983 48.24 33.66 -38.87
C ASN A 983 49.03 32.39 -38.51
N CYS A 984 48.39 31.37 -37.93
CA CYS A 984 49.08 30.22 -37.35
C CYS A 984 49.38 29.06 -38.34
N LYS A 985 50.59 29.06 -38.90
CA LYS A 985 51.28 27.83 -39.33
C LYS A 985 51.70 26.99 -38.11
N ILE A 986 50.74 26.38 -37.39
CA ILE A 986 51.04 25.54 -36.21
C ILE A 986 51.30 24.09 -36.61
N ASP A 987 52.48 23.61 -36.21
CA ASP A 987 52.81 22.18 -36.11
C ASP A 987 52.34 21.65 -34.74
N LEU A 988 51.74 20.46 -34.72
CA LEU A 988 50.90 20.02 -33.61
C LEU A 988 51.63 19.11 -32.61
N ASN A 989 52.39 19.73 -31.70
CA ASN A 989 52.89 19.08 -30.48
C ASN A 989 52.47 19.84 -29.19
N TYR A 990 51.40 19.33 -28.57
CA TYR A 990 51.28 19.17 -27.10
C TYR A 990 51.49 20.40 -26.17
N ASP A 991 50.59 21.41 -26.16
CA ASP A 991 50.08 22.03 -24.90
C ASP A 991 48.80 22.92 -25.05
N LEU A 992 47.93 22.65 -26.04
CA LEU A 992 46.87 23.61 -26.45
C LEU A 992 45.89 24.03 -25.34
N ASN A 993 45.61 23.14 -24.37
CA ASN A 993 44.71 23.44 -23.23
C ASN A 993 45.29 24.45 -22.22
N LYS A 994 46.58 24.77 -22.31
CA LYS A 994 47.29 25.55 -21.28
C LYS A 994 47.53 27.01 -21.66
N GLN A 995 47.51 27.34 -22.95
CA GLN A 995 47.67 28.71 -23.44
C GLN A 995 46.35 29.50 -23.44
N ILE A 996 45.23 28.86 -23.81
CA ILE A 996 43.89 29.48 -23.82
C ILE A 996 43.47 30.01 -22.44
N LEU A 997 43.97 29.40 -21.35
CA LEU A 997 43.68 29.79 -19.97
C LEU A 997 44.54 30.93 -19.40
N ASN A 998 45.49 31.49 -20.18
CA ASN A 998 46.48 32.44 -19.68
C ASN A 998 46.66 33.70 -20.58
N ILE A 999 45.58 34.17 -21.21
CA ILE A 999 45.57 35.49 -21.87
C ILE A 999 45.65 36.59 -20.80
N ASP A 1000 46.85 37.14 -20.60
CA ASP A 1000 47.17 38.13 -19.56
C ASP A 1000 46.34 39.43 -19.73
N THR A 1001 45.68 39.84 -18.65
CA THR A 1001 44.83 41.03 -18.53
C THR A 1001 45.50 42.32 -19.02
N LYS A 1002 46.84 42.39 -19.03
CA LYS A 1002 47.61 43.50 -19.60
C LYS A 1002 47.33 43.78 -21.08
N ILE A 1003 47.07 42.77 -21.90
CA ILE A 1003 46.83 42.98 -23.34
C ILE A 1003 45.51 43.73 -23.54
N ILE A 1004 44.45 43.31 -22.82
CA ILE A 1004 43.13 43.94 -22.86
C ILE A 1004 43.20 45.40 -22.40
N LEU A 1005 43.94 45.70 -21.33
CA LEU A 1005 44.09 47.06 -20.82
C LEU A 1005 44.83 47.99 -21.80
N ASN A 1006 45.89 47.50 -22.47
CA ASN A 1006 46.60 48.28 -23.49
C ASN A 1006 45.73 48.55 -24.73
N SER A 1007 44.85 47.63 -25.12
CA SER A 1007 43.90 47.84 -26.23
C SER A 1007 42.83 48.89 -25.90
N ILE A 1008 42.36 48.96 -24.66
CA ILE A 1008 41.35 49.95 -24.21
C ILE A 1008 41.94 51.37 -24.21
N ALA A 1009 43.23 51.53 -23.89
CA ALA A 1009 43.87 52.85 -23.77
C ALA A 1009 43.89 53.68 -25.07
N ASN A 1010 43.82 53.04 -26.24
CA ASN A 1010 43.94 53.71 -27.55
C ASN A 1010 42.60 54.18 -28.16
N ILE A 1011 41.44 53.92 -27.53
CA ILE A 1011 40.13 54.35 -28.04
C ILE A 1011 39.67 55.61 -27.28
N ASN A 1012 40.28 56.75 -27.59
CA ASN A 1012 39.98 58.00 -26.89
C ASN A 1012 40.05 59.28 -27.76
N THR A 1013 39.73 59.18 -29.06
CA THR A 1013 39.77 60.34 -29.99
C THR A 1013 38.78 60.28 -31.17
N ILE A 1014 37.50 59.97 -30.93
CA ILE A 1014 36.40 60.39 -31.83
C ILE A 1014 35.36 61.13 -30.98
N ASN A 1015 35.15 62.41 -31.25
CA ASN A 1015 34.40 63.28 -30.35
C ASN A 1015 33.57 64.34 -31.10
N LYS A 1016 32.38 63.94 -31.57
CA LYS A 1016 31.13 64.74 -31.65
C LYS A 1016 30.01 63.98 -32.38
N TYR A 1017 28.98 63.60 -31.62
CA TYR A 1017 27.62 63.23 -32.07
C TYR A 1017 27.49 62.47 -33.41
N LYS A 1018 27.79 61.18 -33.36
CA LYS A 1018 27.04 60.12 -34.06
C LYS A 1018 27.15 58.83 -33.25
#